data_AF-A0A6C0BCY3-F1
#
_entry.id   AF-A0A6C0BCY3-F1
#
_cell.length_a   1.000
_cell.length_b   1.000
_cell.length_c   1.000
_cell.angle_alpha   90.00
_cell.angle_beta   90.00
_cell.angle_gamma   90.00
#
_symmetry.space_group_name_H-M   'P 1'
#
loop_
_entity.id
_entity.type
_entity.pdbx_description
1 polymer ?
#
loop_
_entity_poly.entity_id
_entity_poly.type
_entity_poly.pdbx_seq_one_letter_code
_entity_poly.pdbx_strand_id
1 'polypeptide(L)'
;MSKQLLEEYIEGRTIQIIKNLKLDLIIFDESHFQGCTDLSKSIINSYSSKNTIKIFLTATYNKPLKEWDIISDCQMFWDIEDEQICKSILLDETNINKLVEKHGVYVKTTINKLNSLGLTYNDIFKSYKNMPNLHLITNMFDEQRYEIIKERISSNENKMGFCFDTLFGLNKNKTQFSFHNEVKTILRYISSSNESDGDKTIFRRIYKLCSENESRNPFTQIWFLPSSNINEISLCLTKLMLEDDILKYYEVLCINRKNKKLAKDVKEEINKYEIEARSKGKRGLILLAGSMLTLGITLNSCDVVLLLNNSLSSDKVLQQMYRCMTEGINNDKKMGIVVDLNISRVLNTCINYTIYKNSNSVEDKIKYLIENHLINIDIDMMKNRNIDCDEIVKKLMDIWKSDPINHFMKALEHLKNEIIEFDNPTQRKINEYFSNSINEKKVKATVEFKEDDDELQVLPKGQERIQNGLLSEEDEEEKQILFQKDVLPFVIPLTCILTIHNEKKDFVKMLNDIKNNKELLEIFDDQCQIWWDKKGLINIIKDIIENNFEKNSSTFNISVNFKMNIQSLIDRPTELLKLINECLKPKQKEKQENGEVFTPMNLVNEMLDNLDKHYIKLHNKSIFNELNFKWFDPATGMSNFPVAVYMRLMIGLKDQISDDLQRKKHIIENMLYMSELNKKNVFITKQIFNLNNEYSMKLYEGDTLELNIVKEWNIPFKRFDVILGNPPYNKGGIRSHTGKQLGEKNETIWTKFIEKSFKEWLKPNGYLVFINPLSWLKKSHSLHNDMLEKHIVWMKLWDDSQSKGMINEDIPISLYILQNNKNINKNKTEIISEIKRKKLITNSNEYLNPLYSIPLAFHNIFDKLINFIEKKNCKLEYKTKTVKSTGTKTKIPLNYKVEDMWAVDTYTLNEGIIVKKASDAHPDMNKRKIIIANKRGFKGCFIDDGKLNLTGTEKIYILGNNLELILKIMKFNISNIICDYTKYRMSFLEKEVCDYIPDIRKLNIDNIEELEFYKLIGLTDEEIKSFKNTKELVSNNEDNSGSDTEGENIIKLKKTLKKKKIIEVYDEPIEVKSKKTPINKVLKEDISTDDISTDKPIKKTPINKVLKEDIST
;
A
#
# COMPACT_ATOMS: atom_id res chain seq x y z
N MET A 1 -26.94 7.07 38.46
CA MET A 1 -27.94 6.40 37.57
C MET A 1 -27.28 6.20 36.21
N SER A 2 -27.47 5.08 35.53
CA SER A 2 -26.85 4.87 34.21
C SER A 2 -27.58 5.64 33.11
N LYS A 3 -26.90 5.95 32.00
CA LYS A 3 -27.53 6.56 30.80
C LYS A 3 -28.72 5.71 30.32
N GLN A 4 -28.50 4.40 30.21
CA GLN A 4 -29.49 3.43 29.73
C GLN A 4 -30.80 3.46 30.55
N LEU A 5 -30.71 3.59 31.88
CA LEU A 5 -31.88 3.69 32.75
C LEU A 5 -32.63 5.02 32.57
N LEU A 6 -31.93 6.12 32.29
CA LEU A 6 -32.54 7.43 32.10
C LEU A 6 -33.13 7.62 30.68
N GLU A 7 -32.61 6.89 29.69
CA GLU A 7 -33.04 6.90 28.29
C GLU A 7 -34.53 6.52 28.15
N GLU A 8 -35.01 5.53 28.91
CA GLU A 8 -36.41 5.10 28.90
C GLU A 8 -37.39 6.09 29.57
N TYR A 9 -36.89 7.11 30.28
CA TYR A 9 -37.71 8.00 31.11
C TYR A 9 -37.65 9.49 30.72
N ILE A 10 -37.02 9.87 29.61
CA ILE A 10 -36.85 11.28 29.18
C ILE A 10 -38.19 12.06 29.12
N GLU A 11 -39.29 11.39 28.79
CA GLU A 11 -40.65 11.96 28.74
C GLU A 11 -41.58 11.44 29.88
N GLY A 12 -41.05 10.59 30.77
CA GLY A 12 -41.79 9.94 31.84
C GLY A 12 -41.86 10.77 33.13
N ARG A 13 -42.90 10.53 33.95
CA ARG A 13 -43.05 11.19 35.27
C ARG A 13 -41.81 11.02 36.17
N THR A 14 -41.06 9.93 35.99
CA THR A 14 -39.82 9.61 36.70
C THR A 14 -38.75 10.70 36.57
N ILE A 15 -38.54 11.27 35.38
CA ILE A 15 -37.51 12.30 35.19
C ILE A 15 -37.91 13.64 35.81
N GLN A 16 -39.22 13.92 35.87
CA GLN A 16 -39.75 15.11 36.54
C GLN A 16 -39.50 15.06 38.06
N ILE A 17 -39.47 13.87 38.67
CA ILE A 17 -39.06 13.71 40.08
C ILE A 17 -37.61 14.17 40.25
N ILE A 18 -36.69 13.70 39.40
CA ILE A 18 -35.26 14.05 39.44
C ILE A 18 -35.06 15.55 39.16
N LYS A 19 -35.77 16.11 38.17
CA LYS A 19 -35.78 17.54 37.84
C LYS A 19 -36.26 18.41 39.01
N ASN A 20 -37.28 17.95 39.74
CA ASN A 20 -37.81 18.64 40.92
C ASN A 20 -36.81 18.68 42.11
N LEU A 21 -35.78 17.83 42.12
CA LEU A 21 -34.69 17.89 43.12
C LEU A 21 -33.78 19.12 42.96
N LYS A 22 -33.82 19.82 41.81
CA LYS A 22 -33.02 21.01 41.51
C LYS A 22 -31.52 20.83 41.79
N LEU A 23 -30.94 19.76 41.25
CA LEU A 23 -29.54 19.37 41.50
C LEU A 23 -28.56 20.54 41.26
N ASP A 24 -27.82 20.95 42.30
CA ASP A 24 -26.74 21.94 42.19
C ASP A 24 -25.50 21.37 41.48
N LEU A 25 -25.30 20.05 41.57
CA LEU A 25 -24.13 19.33 41.05
C LEU A 25 -24.55 18.00 40.41
N ILE A 26 -23.96 17.68 39.26
CA ILE A 26 -23.96 16.36 38.62
C ILE A 26 -22.52 15.94 38.38
N ILE A 27 -22.17 14.72 38.78
CA ILE A 27 -20.87 14.09 38.48
C ILE A 27 -21.12 12.94 37.52
N PHE A 28 -20.39 12.93 36.40
CA PHE A 28 -20.36 11.87 35.41
C PHE A 28 -19.09 11.05 35.58
N ASP A 29 -19.23 9.73 35.53
CA ASP A 29 -18.12 8.76 35.56
C ASP A 29 -18.04 8.07 34.18
N GLU A 30 -16.82 7.73 33.75
CA GLU A 30 -16.48 7.18 32.43
C GLU A 30 -17.19 7.87 31.24
N SER A 31 -17.13 9.21 31.20
CA SER A 31 -17.70 10.02 30.11
C SER A 31 -16.88 9.89 28.81
N HIS A 32 -17.15 8.84 28.03
CA HIS A 32 -16.53 8.58 26.72
C HIS A 32 -17.39 9.10 25.53
N PHE A 33 -17.08 8.67 24.30
CA PHE A 33 -17.79 9.01 23.06
C PHE A 33 -19.33 8.92 23.15
N GLN A 34 -19.88 7.91 23.84
CA GLN A 34 -21.33 7.75 24.03
C GLN A 34 -21.95 8.75 25.01
N GLY A 35 -21.15 9.42 25.85
CA GLY A 35 -21.56 10.54 26.71
C GLY A 35 -21.82 11.83 25.94
N CYS A 36 -21.25 11.97 24.74
CA CYS A 36 -21.30 13.17 23.91
C CYS A 36 -22.47 13.21 22.89
N THR A 37 -23.11 12.07 22.60
CA THR A 37 -24.23 11.99 21.63
C THR A 37 -25.41 12.90 21.99
N ASP A 38 -26.16 13.42 21.02
CA ASP A 38 -27.31 14.30 21.28
C ASP A 38 -28.38 13.69 22.18
N LEU A 39 -28.55 12.37 22.14
CA LEU A 39 -29.39 11.63 23.10
C LEU A 39 -28.92 11.83 24.56
N SER A 40 -27.61 11.85 24.80
CA SER A 40 -27.03 12.19 26.12
C SER A 40 -27.26 13.65 26.48
N LYS A 41 -27.17 14.58 25.52
CA LYS A 41 -27.50 16.00 25.72
C LYS A 41 -28.96 16.14 26.16
N SER A 42 -29.89 15.50 25.46
CA SER A 42 -31.33 15.48 25.80
C SER A 42 -31.60 14.84 27.16
N ILE A 43 -30.96 13.71 27.48
CA ILE A 43 -31.01 13.09 28.82
C ILE A 43 -30.55 14.09 29.89
N ILE A 44 -29.36 14.68 29.74
CA ILE A 44 -28.79 15.62 30.73
C ILE A 44 -29.65 16.89 30.86
N ASN A 45 -30.15 17.44 29.75
CA ASN A 45 -30.98 18.65 29.74
C ASN A 45 -32.41 18.41 30.26
N SER A 46 -32.87 17.15 30.33
CA SER A 46 -34.18 16.84 30.88
C SER A 46 -34.25 17.10 32.40
N TYR A 47 -33.16 16.90 33.16
CA TYR A 47 -33.11 17.05 34.61
C TYR A 47 -32.09 18.06 35.17
N SER A 48 -31.12 18.53 34.39
CA SER A 48 -30.20 19.60 34.81
C SER A 48 -30.77 21.01 34.59
N SER A 49 -30.21 22.01 35.27
CA SER A 49 -30.55 23.44 35.11
C SER A 49 -29.35 24.24 34.60
N LYS A 50 -29.55 25.52 34.25
CA LYS A 50 -28.44 26.45 33.93
C LYS A 50 -27.48 26.69 35.09
N ASN A 51 -27.92 26.45 36.34
CA ASN A 51 -27.11 26.65 37.55
C ASN A 51 -26.44 25.35 38.01
N THR A 52 -26.73 24.22 37.36
CA THR A 52 -26.23 22.90 37.76
C THR A 52 -24.80 22.71 37.26
N ILE A 53 -23.85 22.62 38.18
CA ILE A 53 -22.45 22.31 37.90
C ILE A 53 -22.35 20.89 37.35
N LYS A 54 -21.53 20.69 36.32
CA LYS A 54 -21.29 19.39 35.66
C LYS A 54 -19.81 19.04 35.76
N ILE A 55 -19.47 17.98 36.49
CA ILE A 55 -18.11 17.46 36.59
C ILE A 55 -18.02 16.18 35.76
N PHE A 56 -17.05 16.10 34.85
CA PHE A 56 -16.84 14.94 33.98
C PHE A 56 -15.54 14.23 34.36
N LEU A 57 -15.67 13.06 34.97
CA LEU A 57 -14.57 12.13 35.21
C LEU A 57 -14.49 11.18 33.99
N THR A 58 -13.31 11.09 33.37
CA THR A 58 -13.11 10.29 32.15
C THR A 58 -11.62 10.11 31.86
N ALA A 59 -11.23 8.88 31.48
CA ALA A 59 -9.90 8.61 30.95
C ALA A 59 -9.71 9.07 29.48
N THR A 60 -10.77 9.59 28.82
CA THR A 60 -10.76 10.00 27.41
C THR A 60 -11.39 11.38 27.23
N TYR A 61 -10.74 12.42 27.73
CA TYR A 61 -11.29 13.78 27.83
C TYR A 61 -11.46 14.52 26.49
N ASN A 62 -10.71 14.15 25.44
CA ASN A 62 -10.62 14.90 24.17
C ASN A 62 -11.97 15.23 23.50
N LYS A 63 -12.97 14.34 23.51
CA LYS A 63 -14.32 14.64 22.99
C LYS A 63 -15.18 15.39 24.02
N PRO A 64 -15.27 14.98 25.30
CA PRO A 64 -15.95 15.75 26.36
C PRO A 64 -15.53 17.22 26.46
N LEU A 65 -14.24 17.56 26.36
CA LEU A 65 -13.78 18.97 26.42
C LEU A 65 -14.43 19.82 25.33
N LYS A 66 -14.50 19.30 24.10
CA LYS A 66 -15.05 20.00 22.92
C LYS A 66 -16.58 20.03 22.93
N GLU A 67 -17.22 18.91 23.28
CA GLU A 67 -18.68 18.76 23.27
C GLU A 67 -19.37 19.61 24.35
N TRP A 68 -18.69 19.86 25.47
CA TRP A 68 -19.23 20.59 26.63
C TRP A 68 -18.56 21.95 26.87
N ASP A 69 -17.74 22.43 25.94
CA ASP A 69 -17.05 23.74 25.97
C ASP A 69 -16.28 24.00 27.29
N ILE A 70 -15.48 23.01 27.71
CA ILE A 70 -14.82 23.02 29.01
C ILE A 70 -13.51 23.82 28.93
N ILE A 71 -13.57 25.10 29.31
CA ILE A 71 -12.41 26.02 29.37
C ILE A 71 -11.25 25.47 30.23
N SER A 72 -10.02 25.88 29.90
CA SER A 72 -8.77 25.45 30.58
C SER A 72 -8.84 25.48 32.10
N ASP A 73 -9.42 26.55 32.65
CA ASP A 73 -9.43 26.85 34.08
C ASP A 73 -10.41 25.94 34.86
N CYS A 74 -11.19 25.13 34.14
CA CYS A 74 -12.05 24.08 34.66
C CYS A 74 -11.52 22.66 34.36
N GLN A 75 -10.30 22.53 33.81
CA GLN A 75 -9.66 21.25 33.53
C GLN A 75 -8.67 20.89 34.65
N MET A 76 -8.70 19.63 35.10
CA MET A 76 -7.71 19.06 36.01
C MET A 76 -7.35 17.67 35.50
N PHE A 77 -6.07 17.45 35.22
CA PHE A 77 -5.54 16.16 34.81
C PHE A 77 -4.91 15.48 36.03
N TRP A 78 -5.12 14.19 36.18
CA TRP A 78 -4.50 13.39 37.25
C TRP A 78 -4.03 12.07 36.64
N ASP A 79 -2.72 11.84 36.66
CA ASP A 79 -2.08 10.82 35.83
C ASP A 79 -1.05 9.97 36.62
N ILE A 80 -0.28 9.14 35.91
CA ILE A 80 0.71 8.23 36.51
C ILE A 80 1.90 8.96 37.17
N GLU A 81 2.21 10.19 36.78
CA GLU A 81 3.19 11.03 37.47
C GLU A 81 2.64 11.48 38.82
N ASP A 82 1.36 11.86 38.89
CA ASP A 82 0.70 12.23 40.15
C ASP A 82 0.65 11.03 41.11
N GLU A 83 0.40 9.84 40.59
CA GLU A 83 0.47 8.58 41.34
C GLU A 83 1.88 8.35 41.94
N GLN A 84 2.94 8.50 41.14
CA GLN A 84 4.32 8.32 41.63
C GLN A 84 4.77 9.44 42.58
N ILE A 85 4.34 10.69 42.38
CA ILE A 85 4.58 11.76 43.35
C ILE A 85 3.85 11.45 44.67
N CYS A 86 2.58 11.03 44.63
CA CYS A 86 1.84 10.58 45.82
C CYS A 86 2.55 9.43 46.57
N LYS A 87 3.09 8.45 45.83
CA LYS A 87 3.93 7.38 46.40
C LYS A 87 5.20 7.94 47.06
N SER A 88 5.88 8.91 46.45
CA SER A 88 7.10 9.53 46.98
C SER A 88 6.87 10.37 48.25
N ILE A 89 5.70 11.00 48.39
CA ILE A 89 5.32 11.79 49.59
C ILE A 89 5.26 10.92 50.85
N LEU A 90 5.01 9.61 50.71
CA LEU A 90 5.02 8.63 51.81
C LEU A 90 6.43 8.15 52.20
N LEU A 91 7.47 8.62 51.51
CA LEU A 91 8.88 8.39 51.81
C LEU A 91 9.55 9.68 52.30
N ASP A 92 9.19 10.82 51.71
CA ASP A 92 9.64 12.15 52.09
C ASP A 92 8.52 13.18 51.80
N GLU A 93 7.95 13.75 52.86
CA GLU A 93 6.82 14.69 52.78
C GLU A 93 7.12 15.95 51.96
N THR A 94 8.41 16.33 51.80
CA THR A 94 8.78 17.54 51.05
C THR A 94 8.46 17.43 49.55
N ASN A 95 8.27 16.21 49.04
CA ASN A 95 7.77 15.93 47.69
C ASN A 95 6.37 16.51 47.42
N ILE A 96 5.62 16.95 48.45
CA ILE A 96 4.36 17.67 48.26
C ILE A 96 4.54 18.92 47.38
N ASN A 97 5.73 19.53 47.37
CA ASN A 97 6.01 20.68 46.52
C ASN A 97 5.98 20.33 45.01
N LYS A 98 6.16 19.06 44.61
CA LYS A 98 6.03 18.61 43.21
C LYS A 98 4.56 18.64 42.75
N LEU A 99 3.62 18.12 43.56
CA LEU A 99 2.18 18.28 43.29
C LEU A 99 1.76 19.76 43.26
N VAL A 100 2.41 20.62 44.03
CA VAL A 100 2.13 22.06 44.08
C VAL A 100 2.73 22.80 42.88
N GLU A 101 3.84 22.33 42.31
CA GLU A 101 4.38 22.81 41.04
C GLU A 101 3.44 22.43 39.87
N LYS A 102 2.85 21.22 39.91
CA LYS A 102 1.97 20.68 38.86
C LYS A 102 0.52 21.19 38.91
N HIS A 103 -0.08 21.29 40.10
CA HIS A 103 -1.50 21.65 40.32
C HIS A 103 -1.71 22.97 41.07
N GLY A 104 -0.63 23.71 41.35
CA GLY A 104 -0.68 25.03 41.98
C GLY A 104 -1.12 25.02 43.45
N VAL A 105 -1.58 26.18 43.91
CA VAL A 105 -1.86 26.47 45.33
C VAL A 105 -2.99 25.62 45.92
N TYR A 106 -3.90 25.11 45.08
CA TYR A 106 -5.05 24.30 45.52
C TYR A 106 -4.65 23.06 46.31
N VAL A 107 -3.50 22.46 46.00
CA VAL A 107 -2.94 21.33 46.75
C VAL A 107 -2.59 21.75 48.19
N LYS A 108 -1.88 22.87 48.39
CA LYS A 108 -1.55 23.37 49.75
C LYS A 108 -2.82 23.70 50.54
N THR A 109 -3.81 24.34 49.90
CA THR A 109 -5.12 24.64 50.53
C THR A 109 -5.86 23.36 50.95
N THR A 110 -5.84 22.32 50.09
CA THR A 110 -6.51 21.04 50.34
C THR A 110 -5.83 20.25 51.45
N ILE A 111 -4.50 20.10 51.41
CA ILE A 111 -3.73 19.43 52.46
C ILE A 111 -3.87 20.16 53.80
N ASN A 112 -3.76 21.50 53.84
CA ASN A 112 -3.98 22.25 55.08
C ASN A 112 -5.38 22.02 55.66
N LYS A 113 -6.42 21.91 54.81
CA LYS A 113 -7.78 21.58 55.24
C LYS A 113 -7.88 20.16 55.81
N LEU A 114 -7.28 19.15 55.16
CA LEU A 114 -7.25 17.76 55.63
C LEU A 114 -6.46 17.62 56.95
N ASN A 115 -5.33 18.33 57.08
CA ASN A 115 -4.54 18.39 58.30
C ASN A 115 -5.33 19.06 59.44
N SER A 116 -6.13 20.10 59.16
CA SER A 116 -7.01 20.72 60.16
C SER A 116 -8.19 19.83 60.60
N LEU A 117 -8.48 18.76 59.85
CA LEU A 117 -9.40 17.68 60.21
C LEU A 117 -8.69 16.50 60.92
N GLY A 118 -7.41 16.64 61.25
CA GLY A 118 -6.62 15.64 61.99
C GLY A 118 -6.01 14.52 61.15
N LEU A 119 -6.05 14.61 59.81
CA LEU A 119 -5.44 13.62 58.92
C LEU A 119 -3.93 13.89 58.76
N THR A 120 -3.12 12.84 58.75
CA THR A 120 -1.67 12.93 58.44
C THR A 120 -1.39 12.77 56.95
N TYR A 121 -0.19 13.12 56.48
CA TYR A 121 0.26 12.78 55.11
C TYR A 121 0.12 11.28 54.83
N ASN A 122 0.45 10.41 55.80
CA ASN A 122 0.24 8.98 55.65
C ASN A 122 -1.25 8.63 55.50
N ASP A 123 -2.16 9.28 56.22
CA ASP A 123 -3.61 9.02 56.06
C ASP A 123 -4.17 9.47 54.71
N ILE A 124 -3.66 10.58 54.18
CA ILE A 124 -4.07 11.16 52.90
C ILE A 124 -3.56 10.31 51.73
N PHE A 125 -2.30 9.86 51.77
CA PHE A 125 -1.64 9.24 50.61
C PHE A 125 -1.53 7.70 50.68
N LYS A 126 -1.76 7.03 51.82
CA LYS A 126 -1.56 5.56 51.96
C LYS A 126 -2.28 4.68 50.93
N SER A 127 -3.40 5.13 50.35
CA SER A 127 -4.09 4.41 49.26
C SER A 127 -3.18 4.13 48.07
N TYR A 128 -2.33 5.10 47.69
CA TYR A 128 -1.40 4.99 46.56
C TYR A 128 -0.35 3.88 46.75
N LYS A 129 -0.15 3.33 47.96
CA LYS A 129 0.68 2.13 48.17
C LYS A 129 0.06 0.84 47.63
N ASN A 130 -1.25 0.81 47.34
CA ASN A 130 -1.94 -0.35 46.76
C ASN A 130 -1.97 -0.35 45.23
N MET A 131 -1.72 0.82 44.61
CA MET A 131 -1.66 0.96 43.16
C MET A 131 -0.38 0.30 42.65
N PRO A 132 -0.46 -0.71 41.77
CA PRO A 132 0.73 -1.38 41.24
C PRO A 132 1.56 -0.42 40.38
N ASN A 133 2.87 -0.66 40.27
CA ASN A 133 3.69 0.02 39.27
C ASN A 133 3.53 -0.63 37.90
N LEU A 134 3.63 0.17 36.82
CA LEU A 134 3.56 -0.33 35.45
C LEU A 134 4.95 -0.79 34.99
N HIS A 135 5.05 -2.06 34.59
CA HIS A 135 6.26 -2.67 34.04
C HIS A 135 6.03 -3.09 32.58
N LEU A 136 6.95 -2.73 31.69
CA LEU A 136 6.94 -3.11 30.28
C LEU A 136 8.05 -4.11 29.98
N ILE A 137 7.73 -5.18 29.27
CA ILE A 137 8.66 -6.20 28.81
C ILE A 137 8.68 -6.16 27.28
N THR A 138 9.85 -5.87 26.71
CA THR A 138 10.07 -5.74 25.26
C THR A 138 11.15 -6.70 24.76
N ASN A 139 11.41 -6.65 23.46
CA ASN A 139 12.50 -7.37 22.78
C ASN A 139 13.84 -6.62 22.76
N MET A 140 13.97 -5.41 23.34
CA MET A 140 15.17 -4.57 23.31
C MET A 140 16.47 -5.30 23.72
N PHE A 141 16.42 -6.31 24.58
CA PHE A 141 17.62 -7.04 25.01
C PHE A 141 17.81 -8.43 24.36
N ASP A 142 16.99 -8.77 23.37
CA ASP A 142 17.05 -10.00 22.56
C ASP A 142 16.68 -9.80 21.07
N GLU A 143 16.87 -8.59 20.55
CA GLU A 143 16.47 -8.15 19.18
C GLU A 143 16.80 -9.18 18.08
N GLN A 144 18.00 -9.79 18.10
CA GLN A 144 18.42 -10.80 17.11
C GLN A 144 17.44 -11.97 16.98
N ARG A 145 16.85 -12.44 18.09
CA ARG A 145 15.89 -13.55 18.07
C ARG A 145 14.57 -13.16 17.42
N TYR A 146 14.18 -11.89 17.53
CA TYR A 146 12.98 -11.33 16.90
C TYR A 146 13.21 -11.04 15.42
N GLU A 147 14.37 -10.46 15.07
CA GLU A 147 14.76 -10.21 13.67
C GLU A 147 14.83 -11.50 12.84
N ILE A 148 15.34 -12.61 13.39
CA ILE A 148 15.32 -13.93 12.72
C ILE A 148 13.89 -14.40 12.35
N ILE A 149 12.87 -14.04 13.14
CA ILE A 149 11.47 -14.39 12.86
C ILE A 149 10.91 -13.44 11.78
N LYS A 150 11.25 -12.15 11.86
CA LYS A 150 10.91 -11.10 10.89
C LYS A 150 11.51 -11.38 9.50
N GLU A 151 12.78 -11.76 9.42
CA GLU A 151 13.45 -12.20 8.19
C GLU A 151 12.72 -13.38 7.53
N ARG A 152 12.38 -14.43 8.30
CA ARG A 152 11.68 -15.62 7.77
C ARG A 152 10.32 -15.28 7.20
N ILE A 153 9.55 -14.43 7.87
CA ILE A 153 8.25 -13.96 7.38
C ILE A 153 8.44 -13.13 6.10
N SER A 154 9.38 -12.17 6.10
CA SER A 154 9.66 -11.29 4.96
C SER A 154 10.40 -11.95 3.79
N SER A 155 10.96 -13.16 3.95
CA SER A 155 11.64 -13.92 2.88
C SER A 155 10.68 -14.68 1.95
N ASN A 156 9.40 -14.78 2.31
CA ASN A 156 8.37 -15.34 1.45
C ASN A 156 7.88 -14.26 0.45
N GLU A 157 7.29 -14.69 -0.67
CA GLU A 157 7.06 -13.83 -1.86
C GLU A 157 6.12 -12.63 -1.64
N ASN A 158 5.45 -12.53 -0.48
CA ASN A 158 4.59 -11.42 -0.10
C ASN A 158 5.36 -10.33 0.64
N LYS A 159 5.49 -9.15 0.02
CA LYS A 159 6.20 -7.96 0.53
C LYS A 159 5.54 -7.24 1.72
N MET A 160 4.84 -7.96 2.60
CA MET A 160 4.32 -7.39 3.85
C MET A 160 5.42 -7.39 4.92
N GLY A 161 5.61 -6.26 5.58
CA GLY A 161 6.51 -6.16 6.73
C GLY A 161 6.02 -7.01 7.90
N PHE A 162 6.90 -7.28 8.87
CA PHE A 162 6.50 -7.97 10.10
C PHE A 162 5.43 -7.16 10.84
N CYS A 163 4.30 -7.81 11.09
CA CYS A 163 3.22 -7.32 11.94
C CYS A 163 2.40 -8.53 12.44
N PHE A 164 1.62 -8.37 13.51
CA PHE A 164 0.90 -9.48 14.11
C PHE A 164 -0.22 -10.04 13.21
N ASP A 165 -0.88 -9.22 12.38
CA ASP A 165 -1.86 -9.68 11.39
C ASP A 165 -1.24 -10.59 10.32
N THR A 166 0.02 -10.32 9.93
CA THR A 166 0.77 -11.20 9.02
C THR A 166 1.12 -12.51 9.73
N LEU A 167 1.68 -12.45 10.95
CA LEU A 167 2.07 -13.62 11.74
C LEU A 167 0.89 -14.57 12.01
N PHE A 168 -0.24 -14.02 12.46
CA PHE A 168 -1.49 -14.76 12.69
C PHE A 168 -2.36 -14.89 11.43
N GLY A 169 -1.80 -14.58 10.25
CA GLY A 169 -2.45 -14.75 8.97
C GLY A 169 -2.87 -16.21 8.77
N LEU A 170 -4.15 -16.43 8.54
CA LEU A 170 -4.73 -17.76 8.36
C LEU A 170 -4.55 -18.28 6.92
N ASN A 171 -4.62 -19.60 6.74
CA ASN A 171 -4.76 -20.21 5.42
C ASN A 171 -6.13 -19.89 4.79
N LYS A 172 -6.29 -20.14 3.49
CA LYS A 172 -7.57 -19.94 2.75
C LYS A 172 -8.79 -20.56 3.44
N ASN A 173 -8.60 -21.72 4.09
CA ASN A 173 -9.69 -22.46 4.74
C ASN A 173 -9.96 -21.99 6.19
N LYS A 174 -9.21 -21.02 6.72
CA LYS A 174 -9.29 -20.50 8.10
C LYS A 174 -9.17 -21.58 9.19
N THR A 175 -8.39 -22.63 8.93
CA THR A 175 -8.22 -23.81 9.82
C THR A 175 -6.88 -23.87 10.56
N GLN A 176 -5.86 -23.16 10.07
CA GLN A 176 -4.51 -23.07 10.63
C GLN A 176 -3.84 -21.76 10.21
N PHE A 177 -2.75 -21.39 10.88
CA PHE A 177 -1.89 -20.27 10.47
C PHE A 177 -1.07 -20.61 9.22
N SER A 178 -0.83 -19.60 8.38
CA SER A 178 0.08 -19.68 7.24
C SER A 178 1.56 -19.72 7.68
N PHE A 179 1.88 -19.04 8.78
CA PHE A 179 3.22 -19.01 9.41
C PHE A 179 3.25 -19.86 10.70
N HIS A 180 2.81 -21.12 10.60
CA HIS A 180 2.60 -22.04 11.73
C HIS A 180 3.84 -22.25 12.60
N ASN A 181 5.03 -22.31 12.00
CA ASN A 181 6.29 -22.54 12.72
C ASN A 181 6.77 -21.28 13.45
N GLU A 182 6.51 -20.12 12.86
CA GLU A 182 6.85 -18.81 13.37
C GLU A 182 5.96 -18.47 14.57
N VAL A 183 4.65 -18.79 14.49
CA VAL A 183 3.73 -18.71 15.65
C VAL A 183 4.17 -19.64 16.77
N LYS A 184 4.55 -20.90 16.48
CA LYS A 184 5.13 -21.80 17.49
C LYS A 184 6.42 -21.24 18.11
N THR A 185 7.24 -20.55 17.33
CA THR A 185 8.48 -19.92 17.82
C THR A 185 8.19 -18.76 18.78
N ILE A 186 7.18 -17.92 18.48
CA ILE A 186 6.73 -16.86 19.38
C ILE A 186 6.10 -17.44 20.66
N LEU A 187 5.27 -18.48 20.55
CA LEU A 187 4.68 -19.14 21.73
C LEU A 187 5.75 -19.71 22.67
N ARG A 188 6.77 -20.40 22.15
CA ARG A 188 7.92 -20.87 22.94
C ARG A 188 8.68 -19.75 23.63
N TYR A 189 8.94 -18.64 22.92
CA TYR A 189 9.64 -17.48 23.47
C TYR A 189 8.84 -16.80 24.59
N ILE A 190 7.51 -16.80 24.49
CA ILE A 190 6.62 -16.35 25.57
C ILE A 190 6.66 -17.34 26.75
N SER A 191 6.40 -18.62 26.50
CA SER A 191 6.12 -19.63 27.52
C SER A 191 7.36 -20.10 28.29
N SER A 192 8.55 -20.02 27.67
CA SER A 192 9.82 -20.61 28.16
C SER A 192 9.92 -22.14 27.98
N SER A 193 9.17 -22.74 27.05
CA SER A 193 8.99 -24.21 26.94
C SER A 193 10.20 -25.00 26.39
N ASN A 194 11.37 -24.39 26.23
CA ASN A 194 12.62 -25.08 25.90
C ASN A 194 13.82 -24.44 26.61
N GLU A 195 14.60 -25.27 27.30
CA GLU A 195 15.78 -24.86 28.07
C GLU A 195 16.84 -24.15 27.22
N SER A 196 16.99 -24.52 25.93
CA SER A 196 17.94 -23.85 25.03
C SER A 196 17.60 -22.38 24.74
N ASP A 197 16.37 -21.95 25.02
CA ASP A 197 15.93 -20.58 24.73
C ASP A 197 16.37 -19.60 25.85
N GLY A 198 16.76 -20.11 27.02
CA GLY A 198 17.50 -19.41 28.07
C GLY A 198 16.70 -18.42 28.92
N ASP A 199 17.42 -17.71 29.78
CA ASP A 199 16.90 -16.80 30.82
C ASP A 199 16.09 -15.59 30.32
N LYS A 200 16.13 -15.29 29.01
CA LYS A 200 15.49 -14.13 28.40
C LYS A 200 14.02 -14.33 28.00
N THR A 201 13.47 -15.52 28.21
CA THR A 201 12.10 -15.91 27.84
C THR A 201 11.06 -15.18 28.70
N ILE A 202 9.92 -14.79 28.11
CA ILE A 202 9.01 -13.78 28.70
C ILE A 202 8.48 -14.21 30.07
N PHE A 203 7.90 -15.41 30.18
CA PHE A 203 7.37 -15.91 31.46
C PHE A 203 8.46 -16.01 32.54
N ARG A 204 9.70 -16.39 32.18
CA ARG A 204 10.83 -16.44 33.13
C ARG A 204 11.26 -15.05 33.62
N ARG A 205 11.26 -14.04 32.74
CA ARG A 205 11.46 -12.62 33.10
C ARG A 205 10.36 -12.11 34.03
N ILE A 206 9.10 -12.46 33.73
CA ILE A 206 7.92 -12.15 34.55
C ILE A 206 8.05 -12.70 35.97
N TYR A 207 8.27 -14.02 36.14
CA TYR A 207 8.37 -14.62 37.48
C TYR A 207 9.56 -14.07 38.28
N LYS A 208 10.68 -13.75 37.60
CA LYS A 208 11.82 -13.08 38.23
C LYS A 208 11.45 -11.68 38.73
N LEU A 209 10.79 -10.86 37.92
CA LEU A 209 10.29 -9.54 38.33
C LEU A 209 9.35 -9.61 39.53
N CYS A 210 8.36 -10.51 39.52
CA CYS A 210 7.43 -10.65 40.64
C CYS A 210 8.17 -11.04 41.94
N SER A 211 9.11 -12.00 41.84
CA SER A 211 9.91 -12.44 43.00
C SER A 211 10.90 -11.39 43.51
N GLU A 212 11.51 -10.58 42.65
CA GLU A 212 12.46 -9.51 43.03
C GLU A 212 11.79 -8.30 43.72
N ASN A 213 10.48 -8.16 43.61
CA ASN A 213 9.74 -6.98 44.10
C ASN A 213 8.54 -7.38 44.98
N GLU A 214 8.57 -8.59 45.58
CA GLU A 214 7.56 -9.11 46.52
C GLU A 214 6.09 -9.00 46.02
N SER A 215 5.89 -9.20 44.71
CA SER A 215 4.56 -9.21 44.09
C SER A 215 4.08 -10.65 43.90
N ARG A 216 2.76 -10.87 44.04
CA ARG A 216 2.13 -12.16 43.74
C ARG A 216 2.49 -12.70 42.36
N ASN A 217 2.55 -14.02 42.25
CA ASN A 217 2.71 -14.71 40.97
C ASN A 217 1.48 -14.46 40.07
N PRO A 218 1.68 -14.04 38.80
CA PRO A 218 0.58 -13.77 37.87
C PRO A 218 -0.35 -14.95 37.64
N PHE A 219 -1.66 -14.70 37.67
CA PHE A 219 -2.68 -15.71 37.41
C PHE A 219 -3.50 -15.46 36.14
N THR A 220 -4.20 -14.32 36.02
CA THR A 220 -4.99 -14.01 34.82
C THR A 220 -4.20 -13.11 33.87
N GLN A 221 -4.19 -13.48 32.60
CA GLN A 221 -3.50 -12.76 31.52
C GLN A 221 -4.48 -12.41 30.40
N ILE A 222 -4.41 -11.19 29.85
CA ILE A 222 -5.16 -10.82 28.63
C ILE A 222 -4.19 -10.77 27.45
N TRP A 223 -4.47 -11.56 26.42
CA TRP A 223 -3.71 -11.57 25.16
C TRP A 223 -4.58 -10.90 24.09
N PHE A 224 -4.27 -9.64 23.76
CA PHE A 224 -4.97 -8.90 22.72
C PHE A 224 -4.39 -9.28 21.35
N LEU A 225 -5.25 -9.83 20.49
CA LEU A 225 -4.97 -10.38 19.17
C LEU A 225 -5.59 -9.51 18.05
N PRO A 226 -5.33 -9.78 16.76
CA PRO A 226 -6.02 -9.12 15.66
C PRO A 226 -7.56 -9.22 15.74
N SER A 227 -8.26 -8.09 15.55
CA SER A 227 -9.73 -8.03 15.50
C SER A 227 -10.28 -8.90 14.35
N SER A 228 -9.68 -8.74 13.17
CA SER A 228 -10.05 -9.43 11.93
C SER A 228 -9.89 -10.96 12.04
N ASN A 229 -11.01 -11.69 12.05
CA ASN A 229 -11.07 -13.15 12.26
C ASN A 229 -10.63 -13.61 13.67
N ILE A 230 -10.80 -12.77 14.70
CA ILE A 230 -10.42 -13.05 16.10
C ILE A 230 -10.82 -14.45 16.59
N ASN A 231 -12.00 -14.94 16.24
CA ASN A 231 -12.49 -16.26 16.65
C ASN A 231 -11.67 -17.40 16.02
N GLU A 232 -11.45 -17.32 14.72
CA GLU A 232 -10.72 -18.31 13.94
C GLU A 232 -9.22 -18.31 14.33
N ILE A 233 -8.64 -17.13 14.58
CA ILE A 233 -7.29 -16.95 15.14
C ILE A 233 -7.20 -17.56 16.54
N SER A 234 -8.13 -17.24 17.45
CA SER A 234 -8.12 -17.75 18.82
C SER A 234 -8.22 -19.28 18.84
N LEU A 235 -9.08 -19.88 18.01
CA LEU A 235 -9.19 -21.34 17.89
C LEU A 235 -7.92 -21.99 17.35
N CYS A 236 -7.20 -21.35 16.42
CA CYS A 236 -5.90 -21.84 15.95
C CYS A 236 -4.81 -21.70 17.01
N LEU A 237 -4.80 -20.59 17.77
CA LEU A 237 -3.84 -20.34 18.83
C LEU A 237 -4.03 -21.30 20.01
N THR A 238 -5.27 -21.56 20.44
CA THR A 238 -5.58 -22.51 21.52
C THR A 238 -5.11 -23.93 21.20
N LYS A 239 -5.19 -24.38 19.93
CA LYS A 239 -4.61 -25.67 19.52
C LYS A 239 -3.09 -25.70 19.75
N LEU A 240 -2.39 -24.66 19.31
CA LEU A 240 -0.94 -24.54 19.49
C LEU A 240 -0.52 -24.42 20.96
N MET A 241 -1.34 -23.79 21.80
CA MET A 241 -1.12 -23.72 23.25
C MET A 241 -1.22 -25.09 23.93
N LEU A 242 -2.08 -25.99 23.44
CA LEU A 242 -2.17 -27.38 23.91
C LEU A 242 -1.00 -28.25 23.44
N GLU A 243 -0.31 -27.85 22.36
CA GLU A 243 0.92 -28.48 21.87
C GLU A 243 2.20 -27.97 22.56
N ASP A 244 2.15 -26.85 23.29
CA ASP A 244 3.29 -26.24 23.99
C ASP A 244 3.45 -26.80 25.42
N ASP A 245 4.69 -27.15 25.79
CA ASP A 245 4.99 -27.86 27.04
C ASP A 245 4.70 -27.07 28.34
N ILE A 246 4.46 -25.76 28.26
CA ILE A 246 4.08 -24.93 29.42
C ILE A 246 2.65 -24.41 29.30
N LEU A 247 2.22 -23.95 28.12
CA LEU A 247 0.89 -23.35 27.93
C LEU A 247 -0.24 -24.39 28.06
N LYS A 248 0.02 -25.68 27.81
CA LYS A 248 -0.94 -26.77 28.05
C LYS A 248 -1.44 -26.88 29.50
N TYR A 249 -0.72 -26.29 30.46
CA TYR A 249 -1.09 -26.25 31.89
C TYR A 249 -1.88 -25.00 32.30
N TYR A 250 -2.20 -24.10 31.38
CA TYR A 250 -3.09 -22.96 31.59
C TYR A 250 -4.53 -23.31 31.19
N GLU A 251 -5.51 -22.54 31.65
CA GLU A 251 -6.85 -22.52 31.06
C GLU A 251 -6.92 -21.40 30.01
N VAL A 252 -7.66 -21.60 28.91
CA VAL A 252 -7.73 -20.65 27.79
C VAL A 252 -9.18 -20.34 27.45
N LEU A 253 -9.56 -19.06 27.50
CA LEU A 253 -10.92 -18.58 27.23
C LEU A 253 -10.92 -17.57 26.06
N CYS A 254 -11.68 -17.86 25.02
CA CYS A 254 -11.82 -16.98 23.85
C CYS A 254 -12.91 -15.92 24.08
N ILE A 255 -12.52 -14.65 24.16
CA ILE A 255 -13.41 -13.50 24.38
C ILE A 255 -13.74 -12.82 23.04
N ASN A 256 -14.80 -13.30 22.38
CA ASN A 256 -15.31 -12.70 21.14
C ASN A 256 -16.82 -12.96 20.95
N ARG A 257 -17.50 -12.14 20.13
CA ARG A 257 -18.95 -12.17 19.88
C ARG A 257 -19.49 -13.54 19.37
N LYS A 258 -18.66 -14.38 18.74
CA LYS A 258 -19.10 -15.71 18.24
C LYS A 258 -19.09 -16.79 19.33
N ASN A 259 -18.44 -16.58 20.48
CA ASN A 259 -18.36 -17.58 21.54
C ASN A 259 -19.67 -17.66 22.34
N LYS A 260 -20.59 -18.54 21.90
CA LYS A 260 -21.88 -18.82 22.54
C LYS A 260 -21.84 -19.31 24.00
N LYS A 261 -20.65 -19.54 24.58
CA LYS A 261 -20.49 -19.88 26.01
C LYS A 261 -20.36 -18.65 26.92
N LEU A 262 -20.12 -17.47 26.38
CA LEU A 262 -20.06 -16.23 27.17
C LEU A 262 -21.47 -15.88 27.66
N ALA A 263 -21.60 -15.60 28.96
CA ALA A 263 -22.84 -15.12 29.55
C ALA A 263 -23.17 -13.68 29.08
N LYS A 264 -24.34 -13.17 29.48
CA LYS A 264 -24.72 -11.76 29.22
C LYS A 264 -23.72 -10.77 29.85
N ASP A 265 -23.11 -11.13 30.98
CA ASP A 265 -21.97 -10.43 31.56
C ASP A 265 -20.68 -11.23 31.32
N VAL A 266 -19.69 -10.58 30.71
CA VAL A 266 -18.37 -11.17 30.42
C VAL A 266 -17.51 -11.26 31.69
N LYS A 267 -17.70 -10.35 32.66
CA LYS A 267 -16.96 -10.30 33.93
C LYS A 267 -17.31 -11.48 34.83
N GLU A 268 -18.59 -11.84 34.94
CA GLU A 268 -19.03 -13.00 35.73
C GLU A 268 -18.45 -14.31 35.18
N GLU A 269 -18.47 -14.50 33.85
CA GLU A 269 -17.93 -15.70 33.22
C GLU A 269 -16.40 -15.77 33.37
N ILE A 270 -15.67 -14.64 33.30
CA ILE A 270 -14.22 -14.61 33.61
C ILE A 270 -13.97 -15.02 35.06
N ASN A 271 -14.66 -14.42 36.04
CA ASN A 271 -14.51 -14.75 37.46
C ASN A 271 -14.75 -16.26 37.74
N LYS A 272 -15.76 -16.84 37.09
CA LYS A 272 -16.06 -18.28 37.14
C LYS A 272 -14.92 -19.12 36.55
N TYR A 273 -14.40 -18.75 35.38
CA TYR A 273 -13.25 -19.43 34.78
C TYR A 273 -11.98 -19.32 35.63
N GLU A 274 -11.78 -18.22 36.38
CA GLU A 274 -10.67 -18.11 37.35
C GLU A 274 -10.82 -19.09 38.51
N ILE A 275 -12.02 -19.19 39.09
CA ILE A 275 -12.33 -20.15 40.17
C ILE A 275 -12.15 -21.60 39.66
N GLU A 276 -12.66 -21.91 38.47
CA GLU A 276 -12.48 -23.22 37.82
C GLU A 276 -11.01 -23.53 37.49
N ALA A 277 -10.23 -22.56 37.03
CA ALA A 277 -8.80 -22.77 36.75
C ALA A 277 -8.02 -23.06 38.05
N ARG A 278 -8.30 -22.31 39.14
CA ARG A 278 -7.68 -22.54 40.46
C ARG A 278 -8.06 -23.91 41.03
N SER A 279 -9.34 -24.31 40.97
CA SER A 279 -9.77 -25.62 41.49
C SER A 279 -9.25 -26.82 40.70
N LYS A 280 -8.98 -26.64 39.40
CA LYS A 280 -8.34 -27.65 38.52
C LYS A 280 -6.80 -27.65 38.61
N GLY A 281 -6.18 -26.83 39.47
CA GLY A 281 -4.73 -26.75 39.62
C GLY A 281 -3.99 -26.18 38.40
N LYS A 282 -4.66 -25.37 37.56
CA LYS A 282 -4.04 -24.73 36.40
C LYS A 282 -3.05 -23.65 36.83
N ARG A 283 -2.01 -23.42 36.00
CA ARG A 283 -0.98 -22.40 36.23
C ARG A 283 -1.48 -20.95 36.10
N GLY A 284 -2.63 -20.75 35.45
CA GLY A 284 -3.26 -19.45 35.23
C GLY A 284 -4.41 -19.53 34.23
N LEU A 285 -5.00 -18.38 33.92
CA LEU A 285 -6.06 -18.19 32.92
C LEU A 285 -5.58 -17.22 31.82
N ILE A 286 -5.68 -17.63 30.57
CA ILE A 286 -5.33 -16.82 29.39
C ILE A 286 -6.63 -16.43 28.67
N LEU A 287 -6.89 -15.12 28.58
CA LEU A 287 -8.02 -14.52 27.89
C LEU A 287 -7.59 -14.07 26.49
N LEU A 288 -8.05 -14.75 25.44
CA LEU A 288 -7.77 -14.39 24.04
C LEU A 288 -8.84 -13.40 23.55
N ALA A 289 -8.46 -12.13 23.34
CA ALA A 289 -9.40 -11.03 23.06
C ALA A 289 -9.04 -10.25 21.79
N GLY A 290 -10.04 -9.68 21.12
CA GLY A 290 -9.86 -8.73 20.01
C GLY A 290 -9.97 -7.28 20.50
N SER A 291 -11.00 -6.56 20.06
CA SER A 291 -11.36 -5.24 20.62
C SER A 291 -12.06 -5.32 21.99
N MET A 292 -12.70 -6.45 22.31
CA MET A 292 -13.33 -6.68 23.63
C MET A 292 -12.29 -6.64 24.77
N LEU A 293 -12.73 -6.29 25.99
CA LEU A 293 -11.89 -6.02 27.17
C LEU A 293 -10.97 -4.79 27.10
N THR A 294 -11.02 -3.98 26.03
CA THR A 294 -10.27 -2.72 25.95
C THR A 294 -10.78 -1.67 26.98
N LEU A 295 -12.10 -1.58 27.18
CA LEU A 295 -12.76 -0.60 28.03
C LEU A 295 -13.77 -1.25 29.02
N GLY A 296 -14.12 -0.51 30.07
CA GLY A 296 -15.35 -0.74 30.86
C GLY A 296 -15.38 -1.95 31.81
N ILE A 297 -14.29 -2.72 31.95
CA ILE A 297 -14.24 -3.87 32.86
C ILE A 297 -12.96 -3.85 33.72
N THR A 298 -13.15 -3.92 35.03
CA THR A 298 -12.12 -4.10 36.06
C THR A 298 -12.01 -5.57 36.44
N LEU A 299 -10.80 -6.14 36.38
CA LEU A 299 -10.52 -7.58 36.58
C LEU A 299 -9.42 -7.76 37.66
N ASN A 300 -9.83 -8.11 38.88
CA ASN A 300 -8.95 -8.07 40.06
C ASN A 300 -7.78 -9.08 40.02
N SER A 301 -7.91 -10.20 39.30
CA SER A 301 -6.82 -11.18 39.10
C SER A 301 -5.97 -10.89 37.84
N CYS A 302 -6.26 -9.83 37.07
CA CYS A 302 -5.51 -9.52 35.87
C CYS A 302 -4.13 -8.94 36.24
N ASP A 303 -3.08 -9.70 35.95
CA ASP A 303 -1.71 -9.39 36.33
C ASP A 303 -0.82 -9.07 35.11
N VAL A 304 -1.15 -9.63 33.94
CA VAL A 304 -0.36 -9.53 32.70
C VAL A 304 -1.22 -9.18 31.49
N VAL A 305 -0.73 -8.29 30.62
CA VAL A 305 -1.30 -7.98 29.30
C VAL A 305 -0.27 -8.25 28.20
N LEU A 306 -0.65 -8.99 27.16
CA LEU A 306 0.16 -9.25 25.96
C LEU A 306 -0.44 -8.52 24.75
N LEU A 307 0.30 -7.59 24.15
CA LEU A 307 -0.16 -6.77 23.01
C LEU A 307 0.20 -7.39 21.66
N LEU A 308 -0.29 -8.61 21.40
CA LEU A 308 -0.05 -9.40 20.18
C LEU A 308 -0.97 -8.96 19.00
N ASN A 309 -1.18 -7.66 18.86
CA ASN A 309 -1.99 -7.03 17.82
C ASN A 309 -1.23 -5.85 17.18
N ASN A 310 -1.79 -5.24 16.13
CA ASN A 310 -1.23 -4.05 15.48
C ASN A 310 -1.94 -2.73 15.82
N SER A 311 -2.67 -2.63 16.93
CA SER A 311 -3.33 -1.37 17.33
C SER A 311 -2.30 -0.24 17.48
N LEU A 312 -2.55 0.90 16.82
CA LEU A 312 -1.64 2.06 16.76
C LEU A 312 -2.12 3.28 17.58
N SER A 313 -3.40 3.36 17.93
CA SER A 313 -3.95 4.43 18.78
C SER A 313 -3.31 4.36 20.16
N SER A 314 -2.65 5.45 20.59
CA SER A 314 -1.98 5.51 21.89
C SER A 314 -2.97 5.32 23.05
N ASP A 315 -4.14 5.95 22.98
CA ASP A 315 -5.22 5.81 23.95
C ASP A 315 -5.71 4.36 24.06
N LYS A 316 -6.00 3.71 22.92
CA LYS A 316 -6.45 2.30 22.88
C LYS A 316 -5.42 1.36 23.48
N VAL A 317 -4.14 1.56 23.14
CA VAL A 317 -3.01 0.79 23.64
C VAL A 317 -2.86 0.98 25.15
N LEU A 318 -2.91 2.22 25.63
CA LEU A 318 -2.81 2.56 27.05
C LEU A 318 -4.00 2.02 27.87
N GLN A 319 -5.22 2.04 27.33
CA GLN A 319 -6.39 1.41 27.96
C GLN A 319 -6.23 -0.12 28.11
N GLN A 320 -5.65 -0.77 27.09
CA GLN A 320 -5.27 -2.19 27.13
C GLN A 320 -4.16 -2.43 28.18
N MET A 321 -3.13 -1.58 28.24
CA MET A 321 -2.07 -1.63 29.26
C MET A 321 -2.65 -1.53 30.67
N TYR A 322 -3.51 -0.55 30.95
CA TYR A 322 -4.13 -0.35 32.26
C TYR A 322 -5.05 -1.51 32.71
N ARG A 323 -5.39 -2.49 31.86
CA ARG A 323 -6.12 -3.69 32.32
C ARG A 323 -5.33 -4.53 33.34
N CYS A 324 -4.00 -4.48 33.33
CA CYS A 324 -3.18 -5.11 34.37
C CYS A 324 -2.94 -4.23 35.61
N MET A 325 -3.49 -3.02 35.68
CA MET A 325 -3.17 -2.02 36.73
C MET A 325 -4.22 -1.90 37.84
N THR A 326 -5.23 -2.78 37.87
CA THR A 326 -6.16 -2.90 39.01
C THR A 326 -5.40 -3.27 40.30
N GLU A 327 -5.75 -2.62 41.42
CA GLU A 327 -5.15 -2.82 42.75
C GLU A 327 -5.23 -4.27 43.25
N GLY A 328 -4.25 -4.65 44.09
CA GLY A 328 -4.20 -5.94 44.77
C GLY A 328 -5.02 -5.99 46.06
N ILE A 329 -5.53 -7.18 46.42
CA ILE A 329 -6.21 -7.38 47.71
C ILE A 329 -5.14 -7.50 48.80
N ASN A 330 -5.30 -6.75 49.89
CA ASN A 330 -4.30 -6.68 50.98
C ASN A 330 -2.89 -6.29 50.49
N ASN A 331 -2.78 -5.55 49.39
CA ASN A 331 -1.52 -5.11 48.79
C ASN A 331 -0.61 -6.31 48.37
N ASP A 332 -1.22 -7.39 47.87
CA ASP A 332 -0.54 -8.59 47.35
C ASP A 332 0.14 -8.38 45.98
N LYS A 333 -0.23 -7.32 45.27
CA LYS A 333 0.21 -7.01 43.91
C LYS A 333 0.97 -5.68 43.87
N LYS A 334 2.27 -5.73 43.56
CA LYS A 334 3.12 -4.53 43.46
C LYS A 334 3.27 -4.02 42.02
N MET A 335 2.92 -4.83 41.03
CA MET A 335 3.10 -4.51 39.62
C MET A 335 1.96 -5.02 38.71
N GLY A 336 1.71 -4.26 37.65
CA GLY A 336 1.00 -4.70 36.46
C GLY A 336 2.01 -4.84 35.33
N ILE A 337 2.00 -5.97 34.63
CA ILE A 337 3.00 -6.26 33.59
C ILE A 337 2.35 -6.20 32.21
N VAL A 338 2.96 -5.43 31.31
CA VAL A 338 2.64 -5.43 29.89
C VAL A 338 3.81 -6.03 29.12
N VAL A 339 3.51 -6.89 28.16
CA VAL A 339 4.46 -7.46 27.21
C VAL A 339 4.12 -6.91 25.82
N ASP A 340 5.05 -6.18 25.23
CA ASP A 340 4.92 -5.66 23.86
C ASP A 340 6.24 -5.77 23.10
N LEU A 341 6.23 -6.55 22.01
CA LEU A 341 7.38 -6.78 21.14
C LEU A 341 7.47 -5.72 20.01
N ASN A 342 6.47 -4.85 19.89
CA ASN A 342 6.44 -3.72 18.96
C ASN A 342 7.02 -2.47 19.66
N ILE A 343 8.34 -2.45 19.87
CA ILE A 343 9.03 -1.37 20.60
C ILE A 343 8.76 0.05 20.02
N SER A 344 8.52 0.16 18.70
CA SER A 344 8.03 1.39 18.06
C SER A 344 6.72 1.93 18.65
N ARG A 345 5.79 1.03 19.01
CA ARG A 345 4.51 1.40 19.64
C ARG A 345 4.69 1.75 21.11
N VAL A 346 5.53 1.00 21.82
CA VAL A 346 5.91 1.33 23.21
C VAL A 346 6.45 2.75 23.28
N LEU A 347 7.45 3.07 22.45
CA LEU A 347 8.05 4.40 22.37
C LEU A 347 7.02 5.49 22.07
N ASN A 348 6.20 5.31 21.02
CA ASN A 348 5.16 6.29 20.68
C ASN A 348 4.15 6.52 21.81
N THR A 349 3.67 5.46 22.47
CA THR A 349 2.71 5.56 23.59
C THR A 349 3.33 6.29 24.78
N CYS A 350 4.60 6.00 25.09
CA CYS A 350 5.36 6.68 26.14
C CYS A 350 5.54 8.19 25.84
N ILE A 351 6.01 8.54 24.64
CA ILE A 351 6.27 9.92 24.20
C ILE A 351 5.00 10.78 24.18
N ASN A 352 3.86 10.17 23.84
CA ASN A 352 2.56 10.85 23.77
C ASN A 352 1.94 11.09 25.16
N TYR A 353 2.19 10.21 26.14
CA TYR A 353 1.54 10.27 27.45
C TYR A 353 2.33 11.04 28.52
N THR A 354 3.64 11.27 28.34
CA THR A 354 4.39 12.26 29.15
C THR A 354 3.95 13.67 28.76
N ILE A 355 2.96 14.21 29.49
CA ILE A 355 2.28 15.48 29.16
C ILE A 355 2.77 16.67 30.00
N TYR A 356 3.31 16.45 31.22
CA TYR A 356 3.76 17.57 32.04
C TYR A 356 5.18 18.05 31.70
N LYS A 357 5.33 19.38 31.70
CA LYS A 357 6.45 20.19 31.15
C LYS A 357 6.67 20.08 29.63
N ASN A 358 6.73 21.24 28.97
CA ASN A 358 7.15 21.42 27.58
C ASN A 358 8.67 21.16 27.44
N SER A 359 9.07 19.90 27.44
CA SER A 359 10.42 19.49 27.07
C SER A 359 10.60 19.57 25.55
N ASN A 360 11.72 20.14 25.10
CA ASN A 360 11.89 20.59 23.71
C ASN A 360 12.32 19.46 22.74
N SER A 361 12.55 18.25 23.24
CA SER A 361 12.89 17.07 22.45
C SER A 361 12.22 15.78 22.95
N VAL A 362 12.22 14.78 22.07
CA VAL A 362 11.81 13.40 22.38
C VAL A 362 12.78 12.75 23.40
N GLU A 363 14.04 13.13 23.36
CA GLU A 363 15.10 12.61 24.24
C GLU A 363 14.85 13.02 25.69
N ASP A 364 14.50 14.29 25.91
CA ASP A 364 14.09 14.82 27.22
C ASP A 364 12.87 14.05 27.78
N LYS A 365 11.87 13.75 26.94
CA LYS A 365 10.66 13.00 27.35
C LYS A 365 11.00 11.58 27.78
N ILE A 366 11.84 10.87 27.01
CA ILE A 366 12.28 9.51 27.33
C ILE A 366 13.12 9.52 28.61
N LYS A 367 14.05 10.47 28.74
CA LYS A 367 14.87 10.64 29.95
C LYS A 367 14.01 10.90 31.18
N TYR A 368 13.06 11.83 31.10
CA TYR A 368 12.14 12.14 32.20
C TYR A 368 11.30 10.94 32.65
N LEU A 369 10.80 10.14 31.70
CA LEU A 369 10.03 8.92 31.97
C LEU A 369 10.85 7.83 32.70
N ILE A 370 12.12 7.67 32.32
CA ILE A 370 13.05 6.71 32.94
C ILE A 370 13.49 7.21 34.33
N GLU A 371 13.89 8.48 34.46
CA GLU A 371 14.37 9.07 35.72
C GLU A 371 13.28 9.13 36.81
N ASN A 372 12.02 9.36 36.44
CA ASN A 372 10.91 9.44 37.39
C ASN A 372 10.13 8.11 37.52
N HIS A 373 10.66 7.01 36.96
CA HIS A 373 10.08 5.65 37.02
C HIS A 373 8.61 5.54 36.58
N LEU A 374 8.15 6.44 35.71
CA LEU A 374 6.74 6.53 35.29
C LEU A 374 6.27 5.25 34.59
N ILE A 375 7.13 4.66 33.75
CA ILE A 375 6.89 3.39 33.08
C ILE A 375 8.19 2.57 33.06
N ASN A 376 8.19 1.39 33.70
CA ASN A 376 9.41 0.61 33.95
C ASN A 376 9.69 -0.37 32.80
N ILE A 377 10.34 0.12 31.73
CA ILE A 377 10.69 -0.64 30.53
C ILE A 377 11.92 -1.53 30.79
N ASP A 378 11.79 -2.85 30.63
CA ASP A 378 12.87 -3.86 30.69
C ASP A 378 13.81 -3.80 31.91
N ILE A 379 13.28 -3.32 33.05
CA ILE A 379 14.07 -3.06 34.28
C ILE A 379 14.78 -4.30 34.85
N ASP A 380 14.29 -5.51 34.57
CA ASP A 380 15.00 -6.75 34.89
C ASP A 380 16.30 -6.90 34.10
N MET A 381 16.28 -6.60 32.80
CA MET A 381 17.47 -6.67 31.95
C MET A 381 18.47 -5.55 32.28
N MET A 382 17.98 -4.39 32.73
CA MET A 382 18.81 -3.28 33.21
C MET A 382 19.57 -3.67 34.49
N LYS A 383 18.86 -4.12 35.54
CA LYS A 383 19.46 -4.60 36.80
C LYS A 383 20.48 -5.73 36.56
N ASN A 384 20.14 -6.70 35.71
CA ASN A 384 21.01 -7.86 35.44
C ASN A 384 22.22 -7.56 34.53
N ARG A 385 22.29 -6.36 33.92
CA ARG A 385 23.44 -5.93 33.10
C ARG A 385 24.24 -4.79 33.71
N ASN A 386 23.77 -4.21 34.82
CA ASN A 386 24.41 -3.08 35.52
C ASN A 386 24.59 -1.83 34.61
N ILE A 387 23.56 -1.56 33.79
CA ILE A 387 23.48 -0.48 32.80
C ILE A 387 22.90 0.80 33.46
N ASP A 388 23.41 1.98 33.09
CA ASP A 388 22.92 3.27 33.57
C ASP A 388 21.78 3.87 32.72
N CYS A 389 21.10 4.88 33.26
CA CYS A 389 19.95 5.53 32.63
C CYS A 389 20.29 6.22 31.30
N ASP A 390 21.51 6.73 31.11
CA ASP A 390 21.90 7.44 29.89
C ASP A 390 22.19 6.45 28.75
N GLU A 391 22.78 5.28 29.02
CA GLU A 391 22.89 4.20 28.04
C GLU A 391 21.50 3.68 27.61
N ILE A 392 20.52 3.64 28.52
CA ILE A 392 19.13 3.26 28.22
C ILE A 392 18.45 4.30 27.32
N VAL A 393 18.51 5.58 27.68
CA VAL A 393 17.95 6.68 26.87
C VAL A 393 18.57 6.66 25.47
N LYS A 394 19.90 6.54 25.38
CA LYS A 394 20.62 6.41 24.11
C LYS A 394 20.10 5.22 23.29
N LYS A 395 19.96 4.03 23.91
CA LYS A 395 19.50 2.84 23.19
C LYS A 395 18.06 2.98 22.69
N LEU A 396 17.15 3.51 23.50
CA LEU A 396 15.77 3.80 23.10
C LEU A 396 15.73 4.81 21.94
N MET A 397 16.57 5.85 21.98
CA MET A 397 16.72 6.82 20.91
C MET A 397 17.31 6.21 19.62
N ASP A 398 18.26 5.29 19.72
CA ASP A 398 18.85 4.64 18.53
C ASP A 398 17.88 3.64 17.87
N ILE A 399 17.05 2.95 18.66
CA ILE A 399 15.92 2.15 18.17
C ILE A 399 14.86 3.04 17.52
N TRP A 400 14.53 4.20 18.10
CA TRP A 400 13.64 5.17 17.49
C TRP A 400 14.14 5.66 16.11
N LYS A 401 15.45 5.94 16.00
CA LYS A 401 16.17 6.30 14.74
C LYS A 401 16.36 5.13 13.75
N SER A 402 16.01 3.90 14.12
CA SER A 402 16.28 2.70 13.28
C SER A 402 15.20 2.39 12.24
N ASP A 403 13.93 2.71 12.51
CA ASP A 403 12.81 2.53 11.57
C ASP A 403 11.92 3.78 11.42
N PRO A 404 12.50 4.96 11.10
CA PRO A 404 11.79 6.23 10.99
C PRO A 404 10.67 6.22 9.92
N ILE A 405 10.81 5.38 8.89
CA ILE A 405 9.81 5.27 7.81
C ILE A 405 8.54 4.61 8.33
N ASN A 406 8.65 3.54 9.11
CA ASN A 406 7.51 2.86 9.72
C ASN A 406 6.88 3.72 10.82
N HIS A 407 7.69 4.40 11.65
CA HIS A 407 7.20 5.40 12.60
C HIS A 407 6.37 6.49 11.90
N PHE A 408 6.83 7.01 10.77
CA PHE A 408 6.11 8.02 10.00
C PHE A 408 4.84 7.49 9.32
N MET A 409 4.86 6.33 8.68
CA MET A 409 3.67 5.78 8.02
C MET A 409 2.55 5.52 9.03
N LYS A 410 2.90 4.98 10.21
CA LYS A 410 1.98 4.84 11.37
C LYS A 410 1.47 6.20 11.88
N ALA A 411 2.30 7.24 11.84
CA ALA A 411 1.92 8.59 12.23
C ALA A 411 0.92 9.24 11.25
N LEU A 412 1.12 9.09 9.93
CA LEU A 412 0.13 9.51 8.92
C LEU A 412 -1.17 8.71 9.02
N GLU A 413 -1.10 7.43 9.39
CA GLU A 413 -2.27 6.57 9.60
C GLU A 413 -3.08 7.01 10.82
N HIS A 414 -2.42 7.35 11.94
CA HIS A 414 -3.08 7.95 13.10
C HIS A 414 -3.83 9.24 12.74
N LEU A 415 -3.20 10.11 11.94
CA LEU A 415 -3.80 11.39 11.53
C LEU A 415 -5.08 11.20 10.71
N LYS A 416 -5.16 10.17 9.86
CA LYS A 416 -6.36 9.84 9.06
C LYS A 416 -7.54 9.34 9.90
N ASN A 417 -7.25 8.81 11.08
CA ASN A 417 -8.26 8.25 11.99
C ASN A 417 -8.77 9.30 13.00
N GLU A 418 -8.06 10.41 13.20
CA GLU A 418 -8.52 11.58 13.95
C GLU A 418 -9.38 12.50 13.08
N ILE A 419 -10.59 12.04 12.73
CA ILE A 419 -11.58 12.89 12.07
C ILE A 419 -12.03 13.99 13.05
N ILE A 420 -11.75 15.25 12.73
CA ILE A 420 -12.36 16.41 13.39
C ILE A 420 -13.52 16.87 12.53
N GLU A 421 -14.71 16.91 13.13
CA GLU A 421 -15.89 17.54 12.54
C GLU A 421 -15.68 19.07 12.51
N PHE A 422 -15.61 19.65 11.30
CA PHE A 422 -15.50 21.10 11.09
C PHE A 422 -16.88 21.75 11.07
N ASP A 423 -16.96 23.05 11.38
CA ASP A 423 -18.21 23.78 11.27
C ASP A 423 -18.68 23.91 9.80
N ASN A 424 -20.00 24.04 9.60
CA ASN A 424 -20.59 24.09 8.25
C ASN A 424 -20.02 25.21 7.34
N PRO A 425 -19.56 26.37 7.84
CA PRO A 425 -18.76 27.32 7.06
C PRO A 425 -17.36 26.81 6.66
N THR A 426 -16.60 26.22 7.58
CA THR A 426 -15.22 25.76 7.32
C THR A 426 -15.20 24.51 6.45
N GLN A 427 -16.12 23.56 6.65
CA GLN A 427 -16.26 22.40 5.76
C GLN A 427 -16.63 22.81 4.33
N ARG A 428 -17.45 23.87 4.15
CA ARG A 428 -17.72 24.41 2.81
C ARG A 428 -16.47 25.04 2.17
N LYS A 429 -15.66 25.79 2.93
CA LYS A 429 -14.35 26.27 2.44
C LYS A 429 -13.41 25.12 2.08
N ILE A 430 -13.36 24.05 2.88
CA ILE A 430 -12.55 22.86 2.60
C ILE A 430 -13.00 22.22 1.29
N ASN A 431 -14.31 22.00 1.11
CA ASN A 431 -14.86 21.47 -0.14
C ASN A 431 -14.55 22.40 -1.33
N GLU A 432 -14.76 23.72 -1.19
CA GLU A 432 -14.49 24.71 -2.25
C GLU A 432 -13.02 24.74 -2.67
N TYR A 433 -12.08 24.76 -1.71
CA TYR A 433 -10.65 24.93 -2.02
C TYR A 433 -9.93 23.64 -2.44
N PHE A 434 -10.38 22.47 -1.99
CA PHE A 434 -9.69 21.19 -2.23
C PHE A 434 -10.45 20.20 -3.15
N SER A 435 -11.61 20.57 -3.68
CA SER A 435 -12.38 19.71 -4.60
C SER A 435 -11.66 19.46 -5.93
N ASN A 436 -11.58 18.18 -6.30
CA ASN A 436 -10.96 17.76 -7.55
C ASN A 436 -11.86 18.12 -8.74
N SER A 437 -11.41 19.05 -9.58
CA SER A 437 -12.00 19.36 -10.90
C SER A 437 -11.72 18.27 -11.96
N ILE A 438 -11.75 16.99 -11.57
CA ILE A 438 -11.38 15.85 -12.42
C ILE A 438 -12.64 15.03 -12.76
N ASN A 439 -13.06 15.14 -14.03
CA ASN A 439 -14.16 14.34 -14.60
C ASN A 439 -14.00 12.84 -14.35
N GLU A 440 -15.11 12.16 -14.11
CA GLU A 440 -15.14 10.76 -13.68
C GLU A 440 -14.44 9.79 -14.66
N LYS A 441 -13.55 8.93 -14.12
CA LYS A 441 -13.87 7.50 -13.96
C LYS A 441 -12.73 6.72 -13.29
N LYS A 442 -13.08 5.93 -12.27
CA LYS A 442 -12.23 4.93 -11.59
C LYS A 442 -10.85 5.42 -11.16
N VAL A 443 -10.82 6.38 -10.22
CA VAL A 443 -9.74 6.43 -9.23
C VAL A 443 -10.31 5.98 -7.89
N LYS A 444 -10.03 4.72 -7.48
CA LYS A 444 -10.13 4.35 -6.07
C LYS A 444 -8.99 5.08 -5.35
N ALA A 445 -9.26 6.31 -4.89
CA ALA A 445 -8.36 7.10 -4.06
C ALA A 445 -8.40 6.68 -2.58
N THR A 446 -8.93 5.49 -2.28
CA THR A 446 -8.71 4.79 -1.03
C THR A 446 -7.44 3.94 -1.15
N VAL A 447 -6.47 4.16 -0.27
CA VAL A 447 -5.47 3.13 -0.01
C VAL A 447 -6.19 2.04 0.79
N GLU A 448 -6.51 0.92 0.13
CA GLU A 448 -7.18 -0.22 0.76
C GLU A 448 -6.20 -1.01 1.65
N PHE A 449 -5.76 -0.36 2.73
CA PHE A 449 -5.64 -1.05 4.00
C PHE A 449 -7.04 -1.49 4.43
N LYS A 450 -7.14 -2.61 5.14
CA LYS A 450 -8.43 -3.08 5.66
C LYS A 450 -8.85 -2.10 6.73
N GLU A 451 -9.92 -1.35 6.46
CA GLU A 451 -10.63 -0.62 7.50
C GLU A 451 -11.05 -1.67 8.54
N ASP A 452 -10.62 -1.51 9.79
CA ASP A 452 -11.03 -2.39 10.90
C ASP A 452 -12.50 -2.04 11.12
N ASP A 453 -13.42 -2.86 10.59
CA ASP A 453 -14.88 -2.67 10.72
C ASP A 453 -15.25 -2.60 12.21
N ASP A 454 -15.30 -1.37 12.75
CA ASP A 454 -15.80 -1.08 14.08
C ASP A 454 -17.33 -1.29 14.08
N GLU A 455 -17.73 -2.56 14.06
CA GLU A 455 -19.11 -2.99 14.32
C GLU A 455 -19.54 -2.38 15.66
N LEU A 456 -20.26 -1.25 15.59
CA LEU A 456 -20.87 -0.54 16.72
C LEU A 456 -21.33 -1.55 17.78
N GLN A 457 -20.94 -1.34 19.03
CA GLN A 457 -21.31 -2.24 20.13
C GLN A 457 -22.79 -2.05 20.50
N VAL A 458 -23.67 -2.55 19.63
CA VAL A 458 -25.11 -2.57 19.83
C VAL A 458 -25.42 -3.50 20.99
N LEU A 459 -25.65 -2.91 22.16
CA LEU A 459 -26.23 -3.61 23.30
C LEU A 459 -27.61 -4.16 22.91
N PRO A 460 -28.01 -5.33 23.43
CA PRO A 460 -29.23 -6.01 23.00
C PRO A 460 -30.47 -5.19 23.38
N LYS A 461 -31.06 -4.50 22.39
CA LYS A 461 -32.33 -3.79 22.55
C LYS A 461 -33.44 -4.80 22.84
N GLY A 462 -34.15 -4.59 23.95
CA GLY A 462 -35.36 -5.34 24.25
C GLY A 462 -36.54 -4.89 23.37
N GLN A 463 -37.37 -5.85 23.00
CA GLN A 463 -38.61 -5.71 22.23
C GLN A 463 -38.49 -5.24 20.77
N GLU A 464 -39.40 -5.77 19.96
CA GLU A 464 -39.51 -5.54 18.52
C GLU A 464 -40.13 -4.15 18.26
N ARG A 465 -39.61 -3.44 17.26
CA ARG A 465 -40.35 -2.33 16.64
C ARG A 465 -40.85 -2.75 15.26
N ILE A 466 -42.16 -2.60 15.09
CA ILE A 466 -42.92 -2.92 13.87
C ILE A 466 -42.35 -2.15 12.68
N GLN A 467 -42.18 -2.83 11.54
CA GLN A 467 -41.90 -2.16 10.27
C GLN A 467 -43.09 -1.27 9.88
N ASN A 468 -42.84 0.03 9.74
CA ASN A 468 -43.61 0.91 8.87
C ASN A 468 -42.59 1.76 8.11
N GLY A 469 -42.52 1.57 6.79
CA GLY A 469 -41.54 2.22 5.95
C GLY A 469 -42.03 3.55 5.39
N LEU A 470 -41.09 4.48 5.22
CA LEU A 470 -41.17 5.59 4.28
C LEU A 470 -39.83 5.62 3.56
N LEU A 471 -39.83 5.27 2.28
CA LEU A 471 -38.68 5.46 1.40
C LEU A 471 -38.66 6.94 0.99
N SER A 472 -37.73 7.71 1.56
CA SER A 472 -37.29 8.97 0.96
C SER A 472 -36.34 8.66 -0.20
N GLU A 473 -36.35 9.52 -1.21
CA GLU A 473 -35.61 9.31 -2.46
C GLU A 473 -34.09 9.43 -2.25
N GLU A 474 -33.30 8.70 -3.05
CA GLU A 474 -31.84 8.73 -3.00
C GLU A 474 -31.32 9.95 -3.77
N ASP A 475 -31.15 11.09 -3.09
CA ASP A 475 -30.35 12.20 -3.61
C ASP A 475 -28.86 11.80 -3.69
N GLU A 476 -28.18 12.17 -4.79
CA GLU A 476 -26.75 11.87 -4.98
C GLU A 476 -25.87 12.77 -4.08
N GLU A 477 -25.50 12.27 -2.89
CA GLU A 477 -24.65 13.03 -1.95
C GLU A 477 -23.29 13.44 -2.55
N GLU A 478 -23.02 14.75 -2.60
CA GLU A 478 -21.71 15.28 -2.97
C GLU A 478 -20.63 14.79 -1.99
N LYS A 479 -19.54 14.24 -2.54
CA LYS A 479 -18.51 13.58 -1.74
C LYS A 479 -17.65 14.56 -0.94
N GLN A 480 -18.03 14.77 0.32
CA GLN A 480 -17.34 15.63 1.31
C GLN A 480 -15.84 15.29 1.43
N ILE A 481 -15.02 16.33 1.57
CA ILE A 481 -13.56 16.22 1.68
C ILE A 481 -13.15 16.24 3.15
N LEU A 482 -12.34 15.26 3.57
CA LEU A 482 -11.84 15.15 4.93
C LEU A 482 -10.42 15.71 4.98
N PHE A 483 -10.23 16.91 5.55
CA PHE A 483 -8.95 17.62 5.57
C PHE A 483 -7.78 16.76 6.11
N GLN A 484 -8.06 15.88 7.07
CA GLN A 484 -7.11 14.94 7.68
C GLN A 484 -6.80 13.72 6.80
N LYS A 485 -7.72 13.32 5.90
CA LYS A 485 -7.54 12.18 4.98
C LYS A 485 -6.93 12.63 3.64
N ASP A 486 -7.35 13.80 3.17
CA ASP A 486 -7.18 14.26 1.78
C ASP A 486 -6.23 15.46 1.60
N VAL A 487 -5.88 16.18 2.69
CA VAL A 487 -5.01 17.38 2.63
C VAL A 487 -3.75 17.23 3.48
N LEU A 488 -3.89 17.10 4.81
CA LEU A 488 -2.76 17.07 5.74
C LEU A 488 -1.70 16.00 5.44
N PRO A 489 -2.04 14.76 5.00
CA PRO A 489 -1.04 13.73 4.68
C PRO A 489 -0.13 14.07 3.49
N PHE A 490 -0.45 15.10 2.70
CA PHE A 490 0.41 15.63 1.63
C PHE A 490 1.16 16.89 2.08
N VAL A 491 0.47 17.80 2.79
CA VAL A 491 1.03 19.09 3.21
C VAL A 491 2.10 18.94 4.29
N ILE A 492 1.86 18.09 5.31
CA ILE A 492 2.82 17.86 6.41
C ILE A 492 4.17 17.39 5.85
N PRO A 493 4.24 16.34 5.00
CA PRO A 493 5.53 15.90 4.51
C PRO A 493 6.22 16.92 3.60
N LEU A 494 5.50 17.57 2.68
CA LEU A 494 6.10 18.61 1.84
C LEU A 494 6.67 19.77 2.67
N THR A 495 5.94 20.23 3.69
CA THR A 495 6.36 21.34 4.56
C THR A 495 7.63 21.03 5.35
N CYS A 496 7.75 19.79 5.85
CA CYS A 496 8.94 19.38 6.61
C CYS A 496 10.15 19.16 5.69
N ILE A 497 9.95 18.67 4.47
CA ILE A 497 11.00 18.55 3.45
C ILE A 497 11.49 19.94 3.02
N LEU A 498 10.59 20.88 2.72
CA LEU A 498 10.93 22.25 2.31
C LEU A 498 11.65 23.06 3.41
N THR A 499 11.50 22.69 4.68
CA THR A 499 12.09 23.44 5.82
C THR A 499 13.15 22.64 6.60
N ILE A 500 13.65 21.53 6.05
CA ILE A 500 14.52 20.57 6.74
C ILE A 500 15.76 21.21 7.41
N HIS A 501 16.36 22.23 6.79
CA HIS A 501 17.54 22.96 7.31
C HIS A 501 17.28 23.77 8.60
N ASN A 502 16.01 24.02 8.95
CA ASN A 502 15.62 24.97 9.98
C ASN A 502 15.24 24.23 11.27
N GLU A 503 15.84 24.62 12.39
CA GLU A 503 15.62 24.03 13.73
C GLU A 503 14.16 24.13 14.21
N LYS A 504 13.35 25.06 13.67
CA LYS A 504 11.93 25.19 14.01
C LYS A 504 11.16 23.92 13.61
N LYS A 505 10.62 23.21 14.62
CA LYS A 505 9.83 21.97 14.46
C LYS A 505 8.31 22.19 14.41
N ASP A 506 7.85 23.38 14.78
CA ASP A 506 6.45 23.80 14.83
C ASP A 506 5.86 23.96 13.42
N PHE A 507 4.79 23.22 13.11
CA PHE A 507 4.20 23.12 11.77
C PHE A 507 3.71 24.47 11.22
N VAL A 508 3.09 25.28 12.06
CA VAL A 508 2.61 26.62 11.68
C VAL A 508 3.80 27.56 11.45
N LYS A 509 4.85 27.50 12.27
CA LYS A 509 6.09 28.27 12.01
C LYS A 509 6.75 27.84 10.69
N MET A 510 6.78 26.55 10.37
CA MET A 510 7.30 26.04 9.09
C MET A 510 6.48 26.55 7.88
N LEU A 511 5.15 26.58 7.97
CA LEU A 511 4.30 27.18 6.92
C LEU A 511 4.56 28.69 6.75
N ASN A 512 4.78 29.43 7.84
CA ASN A 512 5.17 30.85 7.76
C ASN A 512 6.58 31.03 7.18
N ASP A 513 7.53 30.13 7.47
CA ASP A 513 8.89 30.19 6.90
C ASP A 513 8.90 29.88 5.39
N ILE A 514 8.05 28.96 4.92
CA ILE A 514 7.80 28.75 3.48
C ILE A 514 7.19 30.01 2.87
N LYS A 515 6.10 30.54 3.45
CA LYS A 515 5.42 31.76 2.97
C LYS A 515 6.36 32.96 2.84
N ASN A 516 7.35 33.08 3.72
CA ASN A 516 8.31 34.18 3.74
C ASN A 516 9.52 33.96 2.81
N ASN A 517 9.74 32.77 2.27
CA ASN A 517 10.80 32.47 1.31
C ASN A 517 10.21 32.24 -0.09
N LYS A 518 10.54 33.12 -1.04
CA LYS A 518 10.01 33.08 -2.40
C LYS A 518 10.24 31.75 -3.13
N GLU A 519 11.40 31.10 -2.96
CA GLU A 519 11.71 29.81 -3.61
C GLU A 519 10.85 28.68 -3.02
N LEU A 520 10.77 28.60 -1.69
CA LEU A 520 9.98 27.57 -1.01
C LEU A 520 8.47 27.76 -1.28
N LEU A 521 7.98 29.00 -1.29
CA LEU A 521 6.60 29.32 -1.63
C LEU A 521 6.28 28.96 -3.09
N GLU A 522 7.17 29.23 -4.05
CA GLU A 522 6.99 28.85 -5.44
C GLU A 522 6.85 27.33 -5.59
N ILE A 523 7.74 26.56 -4.96
CA ILE A 523 7.68 25.08 -4.97
C ILE A 523 6.40 24.57 -4.28
N PHE A 524 5.99 25.17 -3.16
CA PHE A 524 4.77 24.79 -2.45
C PHE A 524 3.51 25.06 -3.29
N ASP A 525 3.43 26.24 -3.92
CA ASP A 525 2.31 26.62 -4.79
C ASP A 525 2.28 25.80 -6.09
N ASP A 526 3.42 25.46 -6.69
CA ASP A 526 3.47 24.54 -7.83
C ASP A 526 2.93 23.15 -7.45
N GLN A 527 3.26 22.62 -6.27
CA GLN A 527 2.68 21.37 -5.79
C GLN A 527 1.18 21.50 -5.48
N CYS A 528 0.71 22.62 -4.94
CA CYS A 528 -0.73 22.87 -4.77
C CYS A 528 -1.47 22.94 -6.11
N GLN A 529 -0.88 23.54 -7.15
CA GLN A 529 -1.43 23.54 -8.51
C GLN A 529 -1.44 22.13 -9.14
N ILE A 530 -0.50 21.26 -8.77
CA ILE A 530 -0.49 19.84 -9.20
C ILE A 530 -1.56 19.03 -8.43
N TRP A 531 -1.82 19.35 -7.16
CA TRP A 531 -2.69 18.56 -6.28
C TRP A 531 -4.17 18.95 -6.33
N TRP A 532 -4.49 20.24 -6.46
CA TRP A 532 -5.86 20.78 -6.39
C TRP A 532 -6.16 21.87 -7.43
N ASP A 533 -5.25 22.04 -8.40
CA ASP A 533 -5.36 23.04 -9.48
C ASP A 533 -5.48 24.51 -8.99
N LYS A 534 -4.94 24.81 -7.80
CA LYS A 534 -4.93 26.15 -7.20
C LYS A 534 -3.59 26.48 -6.52
N LYS A 535 -3.09 27.70 -6.72
CA LYS A 535 -1.99 28.33 -5.96
C LYS A 535 -2.51 29.15 -4.77
N GLY A 536 -1.62 29.58 -3.87
CA GLY A 536 -1.91 30.46 -2.74
C GLY A 536 -2.56 29.79 -1.53
N LEU A 537 -2.76 28.46 -1.59
CA LEU A 537 -3.48 27.69 -0.56
C LEU A 537 -2.79 27.69 0.81
N ILE A 538 -1.50 28.05 0.88
CA ILE A 538 -0.73 28.07 2.13
C ILE A 538 -1.37 28.91 3.24
N ASN A 539 -2.07 29.99 2.89
CA ASN A 539 -2.82 30.80 3.87
C ASN A 539 -4.03 30.04 4.40
N ILE A 540 -4.88 29.52 3.52
CA ILE A 540 -6.11 28.79 3.89
C ILE A 540 -5.79 27.54 4.71
N ILE A 541 -4.75 26.80 4.32
CA ILE A 541 -4.20 25.66 5.06
C ILE A 541 -3.80 26.10 6.48
N LYS A 542 -2.99 27.17 6.58
CA LYS A 542 -2.53 27.71 7.86
C LYS A 542 -3.70 28.18 8.73
N ASP A 543 -4.67 28.90 8.17
CA ASP A 543 -5.83 29.44 8.88
C ASP A 543 -6.74 28.30 9.40
N ILE A 544 -6.93 27.23 8.63
CA ILE A 544 -7.64 26.03 9.10
C ILE A 544 -6.88 25.39 10.28
N ILE A 545 -5.56 25.28 10.21
CA ILE A 545 -4.73 24.71 11.28
C ILE A 545 -4.79 25.57 12.55
N GLU A 546 -4.50 26.88 12.46
CA GLU A 546 -4.46 27.79 13.62
C GLU A 546 -5.80 27.91 14.35
N ASN A 547 -6.94 27.75 13.66
CA ASN A 547 -8.27 27.86 14.27
C ASN A 547 -8.90 26.52 14.72
N ASN A 548 -8.45 25.37 14.21
CA ASN A 548 -9.11 24.06 14.48
C ASN A 548 -8.20 23.01 15.15
N PHE A 549 -6.88 23.24 15.22
CA PHE A 549 -5.92 22.27 15.75
C PHE A 549 -5.13 22.88 16.92
N GLU A 550 -5.33 22.32 18.12
CA GLU A 550 -4.56 22.67 19.30
C GLU A 550 -3.07 22.34 19.13
N LYS A 551 -2.17 23.14 19.72
CA LYS A 551 -0.71 22.94 19.64
C LYS A 551 -0.22 21.61 20.21
N ASN A 552 -1.00 21.00 21.12
CA ASN A 552 -0.71 19.71 21.74
C ASN A 552 -1.31 18.53 20.94
N SER A 553 -2.08 18.79 19.87
CA SER A 553 -2.73 17.75 19.07
C SER A 553 -1.73 16.87 18.31
N SER A 554 -2.19 15.69 17.90
CA SER A 554 -1.42 14.74 17.09
C SER A 554 -0.74 15.40 15.89
N THR A 555 -1.45 16.28 15.17
CA THR A 555 -0.99 16.92 13.93
C THR A 555 0.32 17.70 14.12
N PHE A 556 0.48 18.40 15.25
CA PHE A 556 1.74 19.08 15.58
C PHE A 556 2.84 18.08 15.97
N ASN A 557 2.53 17.11 16.85
CA ASN A 557 3.47 16.07 17.26
C ASN A 557 3.98 15.23 16.06
N ILE A 558 3.10 14.91 15.10
CA ILE A 558 3.40 14.17 13.87
C ILE A 558 4.31 14.99 12.95
N SER A 559 4.08 16.30 12.84
CA SER A 559 4.95 17.20 12.06
C SER A 559 6.35 17.34 12.68
N VAL A 560 6.44 17.49 14.01
CA VAL A 560 7.70 17.51 14.78
C VAL A 560 8.46 16.20 14.60
N ASN A 561 7.77 15.07 14.80
CA ASN A 561 8.31 13.72 14.69
C ASN A 561 8.80 13.43 13.26
N PHE A 562 8.00 13.75 12.24
CA PHE A 562 8.42 13.59 10.85
C PHE A 562 9.66 14.42 10.54
N LYS A 563 9.70 15.71 10.91
CA LYS A 563 10.90 16.53 10.65
C LYS A 563 12.16 15.97 11.31
N MET A 564 12.08 15.54 12.56
CA MET A 564 13.20 14.88 13.24
C MET A 564 13.59 13.54 12.59
N ASN A 565 12.65 12.80 12.00
CA ASN A 565 12.91 11.59 11.23
C ASN A 565 13.59 11.87 9.88
N ILE A 566 13.22 12.93 9.15
CA ILE A 566 13.95 13.29 7.92
C ILE A 566 15.38 13.76 8.30
N GLN A 567 15.51 14.52 9.38
CA GLN A 567 16.81 14.98 9.90
C GLN A 567 17.70 13.82 10.38
N SER A 568 17.15 12.72 10.90
CA SER A 568 17.96 11.52 11.23
C SER A 568 18.36 10.68 10.01
N LEU A 569 17.81 10.97 8.82
CA LEU A 569 18.09 10.28 7.56
C LEU A 569 18.99 11.05 6.59
N ILE A 570 19.54 12.21 6.99
CA ILE A 570 20.39 13.06 6.12
C ILE A 570 21.58 12.28 5.52
N ASP A 571 22.30 11.51 6.33
CA ASP A 571 23.40 10.65 5.88
C ASP A 571 22.97 9.23 5.48
N ARG A 572 21.66 9.00 5.32
CA ARG A 572 21.04 7.74 4.86
C ARG A 572 20.18 8.00 3.61
N PRO A 573 20.79 8.36 2.46
CA PRO A 573 20.07 8.84 1.29
C PRO A 573 19.14 7.79 0.66
N THR A 574 19.34 6.49 0.90
CA THR A 574 18.42 5.44 0.40
C THR A 574 17.12 5.42 1.19
N GLU A 575 17.20 5.53 2.51
CA GLU A 575 16.09 5.59 3.44
C GLU A 575 15.34 6.92 3.32
N LEU A 576 16.08 8.03 3.17
CA LEU A 576 15.52 9.35 2.85
C LEU A 576 14.76 9.32 1.51
N LEU A 577 15.36 8.77 0.46
CA LEU A 577 14.71 8.60 -0.84
C LEU A 577 13.45 7.71 -0.72
N LYS A 578 13.52 6.61 0.03
CA LYS A 578 12.37 5.72 0.26
C LYS A 578 11.25 6.45 1.01
N LEU A 579 11.57 7.25 2.02
CA LEU A 579 10.62 8.07 2.76
C LEU A 579 9.94 9.10 1.84
N ILE A 580 10.73 9.86 1.09
CA ILE A 580 10.24 10.86 0.12
C ILE A 580 9.33 10.22 -0.93
N ASN A 581 9.69 9.04 -1.46
CA ASN A 581 8.87 8.30 -2.41
C ASN A 581 7.54 7.81 -1.80
N GLU A 582 7.50 7.37 -0.55
CA GLU A 582 6.22 7.03 0.10
C GLU A 582 5.34 8.27 0.34
N CYS A 583 5.94 9.43 0.60
CA CYS A 583 5.22 10.69 0.83
C CYS A 583 4.69 11.37 -0.45
N LEU A 584 5.52 11.47 -1.48
CA LEU A 584 5.37 12.44 -2.59
C LEU A 584 5.26 11.78 -3.98
N LYS A 585 4.96 10.47 -4.05
CA LYS A 585 4.73 9.69 -5.29
C LYS A 585 4.06 10.52 -6.42
N PRO A 586 4.66 10.58 -7.63
CA PRO A 586 4.14 11.39 -8.74
C PRO A 586 2.66 11.10 -9.04
N LYS A 587 1.84 12.14 -9.00
CA LYS A 587 0.38 12.06 -9.19
C LYS A 587 0.00 11.95 -10.66
N GLN A 588 -1.27 11.65 -10.92
CA GLN A 588 -1.81 11.50 -12.27
C GLN A 588 -1.60 12.75 -13.16
N LYS A 589 -1.57 13.95 -12.58
CA LYS A 589 -1.29 15.20 -13.30
C LYS A 589 0.18 15.31 -13.74
N GLU A 590 1.14 14.96 -12.89
CA GLU A 590 2.59 14.90 -13.24
C GLU A 590 2.86 13.83 -14.31
N LYS A 591 2.18 12.68 -14.22
CA LYS A 591 2.17 11.62 -15.27
C LYS A 591 1.58 12.11 -16.60
N GLN A 592 0.62 13.04 -16.58
CA GLN A 592 -0.02 13.57 -17.78
C GLN A 592 0.77 14.71 -18.43
N GLU A 593 1.19 15.72 -17.66
CA GLU A 593 1.81 16.94 -18.16
C GLU A 593 3.30 16.71 -18.51
N ASN A 594 4.04 16.10 -17.58
CA ASN A 594 5.49 15.93 -17.65
C ASN A 594 5.92 14.50 -18.05
N GLY A 595 5.00 13.53 -18.01
CA GLY A 595 5.32 12.12 -18.22
C GLY A 595 6.12 11.49 -17.07
N GLU A 596 5.97 12.02 -15.84
CA GLU A 596 6.78 11.64 -14.68
C GLU A 596 6.38 10.26 -14.13
N VAL A 597 7.27 9.27 -14.22
CA VAL A 597 7.02 7.87 -13.82
C VAL A 597 8.03 7.41 -12.76
N PHE A 598 7.52 7.05 -11.58
CA PHE A 598 8.32 6.42 -10.53
C PHE A 598 8.96 5.12 -11.01
N THR A 599 10.29 5.05 -10.96
CA THR A 599 11.08 3.86 -11.34
C THR A 599 11.56 3.13 -10.08
N PRO A 600 11.02 1.95 -9.72
CA PRO A 600 11.36 1.27 -8.47
C PRO A 600 12.84 0.93 -8.32
N MET A 601 13.38 1.09 -7.11
CA MET A 601 14.80 0.84 -6.80
C MET A 601 15.25 -0.60 -7.12
N ASN A 602 14.37 -1.60 -7.04
CA ASN A 602 14.71 -2.97 -7.44
C ASN A 602 14.93 -3.12 -8.96
N LEU A 603 14.28 -2.28 -9.77
CA LEU A 603 14.42 -2.27 -11.23
C LEU A 603 15.70 -1.51 -11.64
N VAL A 604 15.96 -0.37 -10.99
CA VAL A 604 17.23 0.36 -11.08
C VAL A 604 18.41 -0.55 -10.72
N ASN A 605 18.27 -1.33 -9.64
CA ASN A 605 19.30 -2.29 -9.24
C ASN A 605 19.48 -3.42 -10.25
N GLU A 606 18.41 -4.01 -10.82
CA GLU A 606 18.54 -5.02 -11.87
C GLU A 606 19.36 -4.50 -13.08
N MET A 607 19.15 -3.25 -13.49
CA MET A 607 19.91 -2.63 -14.57
C MET A 607 21.38 -2.40 -14.19
N LEU A 608 21.66 -1.86 -13.01
CA LEU A 608 23.04 -1.59 -12.55
C LEU A 608 23.83 -2.88 -12.28
N ASP A 609 23.19 -3.93 -11.77
CA ASP A 609 23.84 -5.22 -11.51
C ASP A 609 24.19 -5.96 -12.81
N ASN A 610 23.37 -5.81 -13.87
CA ASN A 610 23.68 -6.38 -15.19
C ASN A 610 24.73 -5.55 -15.95
N LEU A 611 24.77 -4.22 -15.75
CA LEU A 611 25.86 -3.36 -16.23
C LEU A 611 27.20 -3.79 -15.61
N ASP A 612 27.21 -4.04 -14.30
CA ASP A 612 28.42 -4.41 -13.58
C ASP A 612 28.91 -5.82 -13.94
N LYS A 613 28.03 -6.82 -14.02
CA LYS A 613 28.37 -8.16 -14.52
C LYS A 613 29.03 -8.10 -15.91
N HIS A 614 28.52 -7.24 -16.79
CA HIS A 614 29.12 -7.03 -18.10
C HIS A 614 30.49 -6.36 -18.01
N TYR A 615 30.64 -5.34 -17.17
CA TYR A 615 31.91 -4.64 -16.97
C TYR A 615 32.99 -5.54 -16.36
N ILE A 616 32.66 -6.31 -15.31
CA ILE A 616 33.51 -7.33 -14.70
C ILE A 616 33.99 -8.35 -15.74
N LYS A 617 33.10 -8.81 -16.63
CA LYS A 617 33.45 -9.76 -17.70
C LYS A 617 34.45 -9.18 -18.74
N LEU A 618 34.51 -7.87 -18.92
CA LEU A 618 35.45 -7.21 -19.83
C LEU A 618 36.74 -6.72 -19.15
N HIS A 619 36.68 -6.35 -17.86
CA HIS A 619 37.74 -5.59 -17.18
C HIS A 619 38.26 -6.25 -15.89
N ASN A 620 37.65 -7.34 -15.43
CA ASN A 620 38.00 -8.07 -14.21
C ASN A 620 37.99 -7.24 -12.91
N LYS A 621 37.14 -6.20 -12.86
CA LYS A 621 36.81 -5.34 -11.70
C LYS A 621 35.40 -4.78 -11.86
N SER A 622 34.76 -4.31 -10.78
CA SER A 622 33.43 -3.68 -10.87
C SER A 622 33.53 -2.30 -11.51
N ILE A 623 32.46 -1.87 -12.20
CA ILE A 623 32.37 -0.52 -12.77
C ILE A 623 32.35 0.57 -11.69
N PHE A 624 32.01 0.19 -10.45
CA PHE A 624 31.96 1.10 -9.29
C PHE A 624 33.33 1.27 -8.61
N ASN A 625 34.36 0.56 -9.07
CA ASN A 625 35.76 0.86 -8.72
C ASN A 625 36.37 1.96 -9.60
N GLU A 626 35.66 2.48 -10.63
CA GLU A 626 36.22 3.47 -11.56
C GLU A 626 36.18 4.91 -11.02
N LEU A 627 37.21 5.29 -10.25
CA LEU A 627 37.36 6.60 -9.59
C LEU A 627 37.08 7.83 -10.48
N ASN A 628 37.28 7.73 -11.79
CA ASN A 628 37.18 8.84 -12.75
C ASN A 628 35.96 8.76 -13.69
N PHE A 629 35.05 7.80 -13.49
CA PHE A 629 33.86 7.66 -14.34
C PHE A 629 32.80 8.72 -14.00
N LYS A 630 32.24 9.32 -15.05
CA LYS A 630 31.16 10.30 -14.97
C LYS A 630 29.83 9.65 -15.37
N TRP A 631 28.88 9.71 -14.45
CA TRP A 631 27.54 9.12 -14.52
C TRP A 631 26.54 10.25 -14.69
N PHE A 632 25.69 10.18 -15.73
CA PHE A 632 24.70 11.21 -16.02
C PHE A 632 23.28 10.65 -16.09
N ASP A 633 22.38 11.22 -15.29
CA ASP A 633 20.93 11.05 -15.46
C ASP A 633 20.31 12.32 -16.07
N PRO A 634 19.79 12.27 -17.32
CA PRO A 634 19.18 13.42 -17.97
C PRO A 634 17.71 13.68 -17.58
N ALA A 635 17.11 12.82 -16.75
CA ALA A 635 15.72 12.95 -16.29
C ALA A 635 15.60 12.33 -14.89
N THR A 636 16.32 12.90 -13.92
CA THR A 636 16.62 12.23 -12.65
C THR A 636 15.39 12.05 -11.73
N GLY A 637 14.37 12.91 -11.87
CA GLY A 637 13.21 12.93 -10.97
C GLY A 637 13.65 13.09 -9.52
N MET A 638 13.15 12.20 -8.64
CA MET A 638 13.56 12.16 -7.23
C MET A 638 14.94 11.51 -7.00
N SER A 639 15.74 11.34 -8.07
CA SER A 639 17.11 10.81 -8.08
C SER A 639 17.29 9.33 -7.73
N ASN A 640 16.35 8.49 -8.18
CA ASN A 640 16.37 7.04 -7.98
C ASN A 640 17.63 6.37 -8.57
N PHE A 641 18.05 6.72 -9.80
CA PHE A 641 19.29 6.17 -10.38
C PHE A 641 20.56 6.76 -9.72
N PRO A 642 20.73 8.08 -9.56
CA PRO A 642 21.90 8.64 -8.87
C PRO A 642 22.11 8.12 -7.44
N VAL A 643 21.05 7.90 -6.65
CA VAL A 643 21.19 7.29 -5.31
C VAL A 643 21.68 5.84 -5.41
N ALA A 644 21.15 5.05 -6.35
CA ALA A 644 21.58 3.68 -6.58
C ALA A 644 23.05 3.57 -7.08
N VAL A 645 23.54 4.59 -7.80
CA VAL A 645 24.96 4.72 -8.19
C VAL A 645 25.81 5.17 -7.01
N TYR A 646 25.41 6.24 -6.30
CA TYR A 646 26.10 6.80 -5.13
C TYR A 646 26.41 5.72 -4.11
N MET A 647 25.42 4.91 -3.71
CA MET A 647 25.60 3.84 -2.73
C MET A 647 26.63 2.79 -3.18
N ARG A 648 26.65 2.44 -4.48
CA ARG A 648 27.63 1.49 -5.03
C ARG A 648 29.03 2.09 -5.14
N LEU A 649 29.16 3.37 -5.52
CA LEU A 649 30.45 4.09 -5.54
C LEU A 649 31.01 4.28 -4.13
N MET A 650 30.16 4.56 -3.13
CA MET A 650 30.58 4.66 -1.73
C MET A 650 31.20 3.36 -1.19
N ILE A 651 30.83 2.20 -1.76
CA ILE A 651 31.45 0.90 -1.46
C ILE A 651 32.68 0.66 -2.37
N GLY A 652 32.51 0.75 -3.70
CA GLY A 652 33.54 0.39 -4.69
C GLY A 652 34.78 1.30 -4.71
N LEU A 653 34.68 2.52 -4.18
CA LEU A 653 35.81 3.44 -4.05
C LEU A 653 36.48 3.42 -2.67
N LYS A 654 36.02 2.57 -1.72
CA LYS A 654 36.54 2.53 -0.35
C LYS A 654 38.06 2.29 -0.26
N ASP A 655 38.60 1.43 -1.13
CA ASP A 655 40.03 1.12 -1.16
C ASP A 655 40.89 2.22 -1.84
N GLN A 656 40.24 3.21 -2.47
CA GLN A 656 40.89 4.33 -3.18
C GLN A 656 40.71 5.67 -2.45
N ILE A 657 39.61 5.85 -1.72
CA ILE A 657 39.37 6.97 -0.82
C ILE A 657 38.82 6.41 0.50
N SER A 658 39.69 6.12 1.46
CA SER A 658 39.32 5.45 2.71
C SER A 658 38.46 6.30 3.63
N ASP A 659 38.54 7.63 3.55
CA ASP A 659 37.69 8.56 4.29
C ASP A 659 36.31 8.70 3.64
N ASP A 660 35.24 8.53 4.43
CA ASP A 660 33.86 8.53 3.91
C ASP A 660 33.40 9.93 3.44
N LEU A 661 33.86 11.02 4.07
CA LEU A 661 33.46 12.38 3.71
C LEU A 661 34.15 12.86 2.42
N GLN A 662 35.44 12.56 2.26
CA GLN A 662 36.18 12.81 1.02
C GLN A 662 35.61 11.96 -0.13
N ARG A 663 35.18 10.73 0.13
CA ARG A 663 34.54 9.86 -0.88
C ARG A 663 33.17 10.40 -1.28
N LYS A 664 32.32 10.78 -0.31
CA LYS A 664 31.03 11.47 -0.52
C LYS A 664 31.21 12.72 -1.39
N LYS A 665 32.16 13.59 -1.01
CA LYS A 665 32.52 14.80 -1.76
C LYS A 665 32.94 14.51 -3.20
N HIS A 666 33.91 13.60 -3.40
CA HIS A 666 34.41 13.27 -4.74
C HIS A 666 33.30 12.72 -5.66
N ILE A 667 32.43 11.84 -5.14
CA ILE A 667 31.32 11.29 -5.92
C ILE A 667 30.35 12.40 -6.34
N ILE A 668 29.92 13.25 -5.41
CA ILE A 668 28.91 14.30 -5.65
C ILE A 668 29.44 15.42 -6.57
N GLU A 669 30.71 15.82 -6.43
CA GLU A 669 31.28 16.93 -7.20
C GLU A 669 31.85 16.53 -8.56
N ASN A 670 32.42 15.32 -8.66
CA ASN A 670 33.21 14.90 -9.82
C ASN A 670 32.61 13.73 -10.62
N MET A 671 31.71 12.93 -10.04
CA MET A 671 31.21 11.70 -10.70
C MET A 671 29.74 11.76 -11.07
N LEU A 672 28.87 12.35 -10.24
CA LEU A 672 27.43 12.42 -10.49
C LEU A 672 27.03 13.70 -11.22
N TYR A 673 26.28 13.53 -12.30
CA TYR A 673 25.69 14.58 -13.12
C TYR A 673 24.19 14.30 -13.27
N MET A 674 23.35 15.34 -13.17
CA MET A 674 21.91 15.21 -13.07
C MET A 674 21.21 16.37 -13.80
N SER A 675 20.04 16.11 -14.38
CA SER A 675 19.22 17.13 -15.03
C SER A 675 17.74 16.87 -14.76
N GLU A 676 17.00 17.92 -14.42
CA GLU A 676 15.59 17.85 -14.03
C GLU A 676 14.84 19.15 -14.36
N LEU A 677 13.56 19.03 -14.73
CA LEU A 677 12.68 20.14 -15.10
C LEU A 677 11.78 20.59 -13.93
N ASN A 678 11.38 19.66 -13.06
CA ASN A 678 10.46 19.90 -11.95
C ASN A 678 11.22 20.48 -10.74
N LYS A 679 10.93 21.74 -10.37
CA LYS A 679 11.58 22.46 -9.25
C LYS A 679 11.53 21.70 -7.92
N LYS A 680 10.44 20.99 -7.62
CA LYS A 680 10.36 20.10 -6.45
C LYS A 680 11.44 19.03 -6.50
N ASN A 681 11.59 18.37 -7.65
CA ASN A 681 12.50 17.24 -7.81
C ASN A 681 13.97 17.67 -7.78
N VAL A 682 14.27 18.86 -8.33
CA VAL A 682 15.55 19.55 -8.14
C VAL A 682 15.80 19.83 -6.65
N PHE A 683 14.84 20.43 -5.93
CA PHE A 683 14.97 20.71 -4.50
C PHE A 683 15.18 19.43 -3.67
N ILE A 684 14.37 18.39 -3.90
CA ILE A 684 14.51 17.06 -3.29
C ILE A 684 15.91 16.48 -3.55
N THR A 685 16.42 16.60 -4.78
CA THR A 685 17.76 16.12 -5.13
C THR A 685 18.86 16.91 -4.42
N LYS A 686 18.70 18.24 -4.24
CA LYS A 686 19.58 19.06 -3.37
C LYS A 686 19.52 18.54 -1.92
N GLN A 687 18.35 18.22 -1.37
CA GLN A 687 18.21 17.69 0.00
C GLN A 687 18.87 16.33 0.21
N ILE A 688 18.77 15.41 -0.77
CA ILE A 688 19.27 14.03 -0.67
C ILE A 688 20.81 13.97 -0.66
N PHE A 689 21.48 14.84 -1.43
CA PHE A 689 22.95 14.79 -1.56
C PHE A 689 23.69 15.91 -0.84
N ASN A 690 23.09 17.09 -0.70
CA ASN A 690 23.81 18.33 -0.40
C ASN A 690 23.04 19.24 0.57
N LEU A 691 22.47 18.66 1.62
CA LEU A 691 21.63 19.38 2.59
C LEU A 691 22.26 20.69 3.11
N ASN A 692 23.53 20.63 3.53
CA ASN A 692 24.21 21.76 4.14
C ASN A 692 24.81 22.74 3.09
N ASN A 693 24.56 22.51 1.80
CA ASN A 693 25.21 23.20 0.67
C ASN A 693 26.75 23.13 0.67
N GLU A 694 27.31 22.04 1.22
CA GLU A 694 28.75 21.75 1.34
C GLU A 694 29.44 21.38 0.01
N TYR A 695 28.68 20.86 -0.97
CA TYR A 695 29.20 20.21 -2.17
C TYR A 695 28.80 20.94 -3.46
N SER A 696 29.72 21.04 -4.41
CA SER A 696 29.46 21.57 -5.75
C SER A 696 28.77 20.53 -6.66
N MET A 697 27.49 20.27 -6.44
CA MET A 697 26.67 19.37 -7.27
C MET A 697 26.67 19.77 -8.76
N LYS A 698 26.57 18.78 -9.66
CA LYS A 698 26.38 19.00 -11.10
C LYS A 698 24.92 18.68 -11.50
N LEU A 699 24.00 19.48 -10.97
CA LEU A 699 22.56 19.38 -11.17
C LEU A 699 22.06 20.57 -12.00
N TYR A 700 21.45 20.31 -13.15
CA TYR A 700 20.81 21.31 -14.00
C TYR A 700 19.30 21.38 -13.71
N GLU A 701 18.77 22.60 -13.68
CA GLU A 701 17.35 22.93 -13.48
C GLU A 701 16.79 23.54 -14.79
N GLY A 702 16.09 22.74 -15.60
CA GLY A 702 15.59 23.17 -16.92
C GLY A 702 15.25 22.03 -17.89
N ASP A 703 14.95 22.35 -19.16
CA ASP A 703 14.70 21.34 -20.20
C ASP A 703 16.03 20.71 -20.66
N THR A 704 16.24 19.44 -20.30
CA THR A 704 17.48 18.72 -20.62
C THR A 704 17.79 18.62 -22.12
N LEU A 705 16.81 18.82 -23.01
CA LEU A 705 17.07 18.84 -24.45
C LEU A 705 17.83 20.11 -24.88
N GLU A 706 17.65 21.22 -24.16
CA GLU A 706 18.34 22.49 -24.38
C GLU A 706 19.71 22.56 -23.68
N LEU A 707 19.93 21.73 -22.64
CA LEU A 707 21.18 21.64 -21.88
C LEU A 707 22.43 21.58 -22.77
N ASN A 708 23.38 22.49 -22.49
CA ASN A 708 24.71 22.51 -23.08
C ASN A 708 25.77 22.23 -22.00
N ILE A 709 26.22 20.98 -21.92
CA ILE A 709 27.15 20.50 -20.88
C ILE A 709 28.52 21.21 -20.86
N VAL A 710 28.92 21.83 -21.98
CA VAL A 710 30.16 22.60 -22.09
C VAL A 710 30.02 23.95 -21.37
N LYS A 711 28.86 24.61 -21.50
CA LYS A 711 28.56 25.85 -20.77
C LYS A 711 28.25 25.59 -19.30
N GLU A 712 27.41 24.60 -19.03
CA GLU A 712 26.83 24.37 -17.70
C GLU A 712 27.84 23.77 -16.71
N TRP A 713 28.63 22.79 -17.16
CA TRP A 713 29.51 22.01 -16.29
C TRP A 713 30.99 22.07 -16.67
N ASN A 714 31.36 22.89 -17.65
CA ASN A 714 32.73 23.04 -18.16
C ASN A 714 33.38 21.70 -18.54
N ILE A 715 32.61 20.77 -19.13
CA ILE A 715 33.10 19.48 -19.64
C ILE A 715 32.97 19.41 -21.17
N PRO A 716 33.92 18.78 -21.89
CA PRO A 716 33.80 18.57 -23.33
C PRO A 716 32.57 17.73 -23.72
N PHE A 717 32.18 17.82 -25.00
CA PHE A 717 31.26 16.85 -25.60
C PHE A 717 31.78 15.41 -25.48
N LYS A 718 30.85 14.44 -25.43
CA LYS A 718 31.10 13.00 -25.34
C LYS A 718 31.99 12.59 -24.17
N ARG A 719 31.79 13.23 -23.01
CA ARG A 719 32.61 13.02 -21.81
C ARG A 719 32.02 12.04 -20.80
N PHE A 720 30.73 11.69 -20.85
CA PHE A 720 30.14 10.74 -19.89
C PHE A 720 30.52 9.30 -20.17
N ASP A 721 30.82 8.57 -19.10
CA ASP A 721 31.23 7.17 -19.12
C ASP A 721 30.00 6.24 -19.08
N VAL A 722 28.97 6.65 -18.34
CA VAL A 722 27.63 6.03 -18.30
C VAL A 722 26.56 7.13 -18.36
N ILE A 723 25.54 6.93 -19.20
CA ILE A 723 24.28 7.68 -19.16
C ILE A 723 23.16 6.69 -18.83
N LEU A 724 22.30 7.04 -17.89
CA LEU A 724 21.24 6.17 -17.37
C LEU A 724 19.97 6.95 -17.02
N GLY A 725 18.87 6.26 -16.73
CA GLY A 725 17.60 6.91 -16.34
C GLY A 725 16.36 6.33 -17.01
N ASN A 726 15.22 6.98 -16.78
CA ASN A 726 13.93 6.69 -17.41
C ASN A 726 13.38 7.97 -18.08
N PRO A 727 13.82 8.34 -19.30
CA PRO A 727 13.46 9.60 -19.92
C PRO A 727 11.94 9.75 -20.16
N PRO A 728 11.37 10.96 -20.03
CA PRO A 728 9.93 11.18 -20.21
C PRO A 728 9.49 10.81 -21.63
N TYR A 729 8.37 10.10 -21.76
CA TYR A 729 7.99 9.53 -23.05
C TYR A 729 7.38 10.55 -24.03
N ASN A 730 6.58 11.51 -23.54
CA ASN A 730 5.93 12.52 -24.37
C ASN A 730 5.91 13.89 -23.68
N LYS A 731 5.88 14.98 -24.46
CA LYS A 731 5.67 16.36 -23.98
C LYS A 731 4.20 16.74 -24.17
N GLY A 732 3.56 17.25 -23.10
CA GLY A 732 2.22 17.85 -23.18
C GLY A 732 1.04 16.88 -23.26
N GLY A 733 1.13 15.68 -22.68
CA GLY A 733 -0.03 14.80 -22.51
C GLY A 733 0.21 13.30 -22.69
N ILE A 734 -0.77 12.53 -22.19
CA ILE A 734 -1.11 11.21 -22.73
C ILE A 734 -2.30 11.42 -23.68
N ARG A 735 -2.18 10.99 -24.95
CA ARG A 735 -3.26 11.14 -25.93
C ARG A 735 -4.50 10.33 -25.52
N SER A 736 -5.66 10.99 -25.53
CA SER A 736 -6.94 10.31 -25.29
C SER A 736 -7.20 9.23 -26.34
N HIS A 737 -7.74 8.08 -25.91
CA HIS A 737 -8.09 6.97 -26.80
C HIS A 737 -9.22 7.31 -27.79
N THR A 738 -9.96 8.40 -27.54
CA THR A 738 -10.99 8.97 -28.43
C THR A 738 -10.43 9.93 -29.47
N GLY A 739 -9.15 10.31 -29.38
CA GLY A 739 -8.50 11.26 -30.30
C GLY A 739 -8.90 12.72 -30.08
N LYS A 740 -9.70 13.05 -29.05
CA LYS A 740 -9.90 14.44 -28.64
C LYS A 740 -8.58 15.02 -28.11
N GLN A 741 -8.17 16.16 -28.64
CA GLN A 741 -7.06 16.94 -28.09
C GLN A 741 -7.45 17.47 -26.71
N LEU A 742 -6.53 17.29 -25.75
CA LEU A 742 -6.49 17.97 -24.47
C LEU A 742 -5.07 18.56 -24.39
N GLY A 743 -4.96 19.89 -24.31
CA GLY A 743 -3.67 20.58 -24.31
C GLY A 743 -2.97 20.67 -25.67
N GLU A 744 -1.67 20.96 -25.61
CA GLU A 744 -0.81 21.25 -26.76
C GLU A 744 -0.50 20.02 -27.65
N LYS A 745 0.34 20.24 -28.67
CA LYS A 745 0.71 19.27 -29.70
C LYS A 745 1.60 18.15 -29.13
N ASN A 746 0.95 17.19 -28.48
CA ASN A 746 1.51 15.94 -27.95
C ASN A 746 2.63 15.34 -28.84
N GLU A 747 3.89 15.51 -28.43
CA GLU A 747 5.09 15.08 -29.13
C GLU A 747 5.80 13.96 -28.33
N THR A 748 6.29 12.92 -29.01
CA THR A 748 7.12 11.88 -28.39
C THR A 748 8.57 12.37 -28.28
N ILE A 749 9.13 12.38 -27.05
CA ILE A 749 10.42 13.06 -26.78
C ILE A 749 11.56 12.15 -26.30
N TRP A 750 11.29 10.96 -25.76
CA TRP A 750 12.35 10.03 -25.31
C TRP A 750 13.38 9.71 -26.41
N THR A 751 12.97 9.77 -27.68
CA THR A 751 13.88 9.61 -28.82
C THR A 751 14.99 10.66 -28.85
N LYS A 752 14.66 11.92 -28.53
CA LYS A 752 15.58 13.05 -28.51
C LYS A 752 16.68 12.87 -27.45
N PHE A 753 16.35 12.26 -26.31
CA PHE A 753 17.33 11.90 -25.27
C PHE A 753 18.35 10.87 -25.77
N ILE A 754 17.94 9.86 -26.55
CA ILE A 754 18.86 8.88 -27.15
C ILE A 754 19.72 9.55 -28.24
N GLU A 755 19.12 10.38 -29.09
CA GLU A 755 19.87 11.12 -30.12
C GLU A 755 20.94 12.03 -29.49
N LYS A 756 20.58 12.84 -28.49
CA LYS A 756 21.51 13.74 -27.77
C LYS A 756 22.55 12.93 -26.97
N SER A 757 22.19 11.75 -26.45
CA SER A 757 23.14 10.79 -25.87
C SER A 757 24.23 10.38 -26.86
N PHE A 758 23.89 9.95 -28.07
CA PHE A 758 24.88 9.53 -29.07
C PHE A 758 25.62 10.70 -29.76
N LYS A 759 24.96 11.86 -29.90
CA LYS A 759 25.48 13.04 -30.61
C LYS A 759 26.38 13.91 -29.73
N GLU A 760 25.99 14.19 -28.49
CA GLU A 760 26.60 15.21 -27.64
C GLU A 760 27.20 14.69 -26.33
N TRP A 761 26.59 13.69 -25.69
CA TRP A 761 26.86 13.39 -24.27
C TRP A 761 27.77 12.17 -24.01
N LEU A 762 27.52 11.03 -24.66
CA LEU A 762 28.12 9.73 -24.31
C LEU A 762 29.48 9.51 -25.00
N LYS A 763 30.49 9.06 -24.24
CA LYS A 763 31.81 8.72 -24.78
C LYS A 763 31.75 7.51 -25.75
N PRO A 764 32.70 7.37 -26.69
CA PRO A 764 32.91 6.11 -27.39
C PRO A 764 33.23 4.97 -26.40
N ASN A 765 32.59 3.81 -26.57
CA ASN A 765 32.59 2.69 -25.62
C ASN A 765 31.97 2.98 -24.23
N GLY A 766 31.30 4.12 -24.03
CA GLY A 766 30.48 4.38 -22.85
C GLY A 766 29.18 3.58 -22.87
N TYR A 767 28.47 3.51 -21.75
CA TYR A 767 27.23 2.74 -21.63
C TYR A 767 25.99 3.63 -21.57
N LEU A 768 24.93 3.24 -22.29
CA LEU A 768 23.59 3.82 -22.22
C LEU A 768 22.64 2.81 -21.58
N VAL A 769 22.06 3.17 -20.43
CA VAL A 769 21.30 2.26 -19.56
C VAL A 769 19.92 2.86 -19.28
N PHE A 770 19.02 2.72 -20.26
CA PHE A 770 17.72 3.39 -20.27
C PHE A 770 16.53 2.43 -20.25
N ILE A 771 15.40 2.98 -19.80
CA ILE A 771 14.05 2.43 -19.98
C ILE A 771 13.35 3.24 -21.09
N ASN A 772 12.78 2.57 -22.10
CA ASN A 772 12.10 3.22 -23.23
C ASN A 772 10.93 2.38 -23.80
N PRO A 773 9.89 2.98 -24.39
CA PRO A 773 8.78 2.25 -25.02
C PRO A 773 9.22 1.33 -26.19
N LEU A 774 8.55 0.20 -26.39
CA LEU A 774 8.93 -0.82 -27.40
C LEU A 774 8.86 -0.39 -28.87
N SER A 775 8.50 0.85 -29.20
CA SER A 775 8.30 1.27 -30.58
C SER A 775 9.57 1.28 -31.43
N TRP A 776 10.77 1.36 -30.84
CA TRP A 776 12.05 1.29 -31.55
C TRP A 776 12.41 -0.12 -32.04
N LEU A 777 11.81 -1.18 -31.48
CA LEU A 777 12.03 -2.55 -31.95
C LEU A 777 11.58 -2.75 -33.40
N LYS A 778 10.75 -1.85 -33.95
CA LYS A 778 10.37 -1.83 -35.37
C LYS A 778 11.46 -1.24 -36.25
N LYS A 779 11.83 -1.94 -37.30
CA LYS A 779 12.76 -1.45 -38.34
C LYS A 779 12.31 -0.17 -39.07
N SER A 780 11.03 0.19 -38.98
CA SER A 780 10.49 1.44 -39.53
C SER A 780 10.63 2.65 -38.59
N HIS A 781 11.25 2.47 -37.41
CA HIS A 781 11.47 3.52 -36.43
C HIS A 781 12.84 4.15 -36.63
N SER A 782 12.95 5.48 -36.52
CA SER A 782 14.20 6.22 -36.79
C SER A 782 15.40 5.64 -36.04
N LEU A 783 15.26 5.46 -34.73
CA LEU A 783 16.33 4.96 -33.85
C LEU A 783 16.69 3.48 -34.01
N HIS A 784 15.98 2.70 -34.83
CA HIS A 784 16.21 1.25 -34.91
C HIS A 784 17.65 0.92 -35.34
N ASN A 785 18.10 1.54 -36.44
CA ASN A 785 19.48 1.38 -36.92
C ASN A 785 20.46 2.07 -35.97
N ASP A 786 20.16 3.28 -35.50
CA ASP A 786 21.03 4.03 -34.58
C ASP A 786 21.34 3.26 -33.28
N MET A 787 20.41 2.40 -32.83
CA MET A 787 20.62 1.54 -31.66
C MET A 787 21.29 0.20 -32.02
N LEU A 788 20.93 -0.44 -33.14
CA LEU A 788 21.43 -1.78 -33.51
C LEU A 788 22.73 -1.80 -34.32
N GLU A 789 23.19 -0.65 -34.83
CA GLU A 789 24.60 -0.48 -35.20
C GLU A 789 25.54 -0.60 -33.99
N LYS A 790 25.00 -0.46 -32.76
CA LYS A 790 25.75 -0.52 -31.50
C LYS A 790 25.51 -1.84 -30.76
N HIS A 791 26.41 -2.22 -29.85
CA HIS A 791 26.24 -3.48 -29.11
C HIS A 791 25.29 -3.28 -27.92
N ILE A 792 24.04 -3.70 -28.08
CA ILE A 792 23.15 -3.96 -26.93
C ILE A 792 23.63 -5.24 -26.25
N VAL A 793 24.08 -5.14 -25.01
CA VAL A 793 24.72 -6.27 -24.31
C VAL A 793 23.69 -7.10 -23.55
N TRP A 794 22.67 -6.43 -23.00
CA TRP A 794 21.56 -6.99 -22.26
C TRP A 794 20.29 -6.17 -22.52
N MET A 795 19.15 -6.85 -22.61
CA MET A 795 17.84 -6.24 -22.86
C MET A 795 16.73 -7.03 -22.15
N LYS A 796 15.73 -6.32 -21.63
CA LYS A 796 14.54 -6.88 -20.99
C LYS A 796 13.29 -6.26 -21.59
N LEU A 797 12.34 -7.10 -22.03
CA LEU A 797 11.13 -6.71 -22.77
C LEU A 797 9.87 -7.01 -21.96
N TRP A 798 9.04 -6.00 -21.72
CA TRP A 798 7.80 -6.08 -20.94
C TRP A 798 6.56 -5.77 -21.77
N ASP A 799 5.50 -6.56 -21.58
CA ASP A 799 4.17 -6.16 -22.03
C ASP A 799 3.57 -5.06 -21.14
N ASP A 800 2.54 -4.39 -21.65
CA ASP A 800 1.80 -3.34 -20.94
C ASP A 800 1.23 -3.82 -19.60
N SER A 801 0.87 -5.11 -19.48
CA SER A 801 0.43 -5.70 -18.22
C SER A 801 1.55 -5.90 -17.19
N GLN A 802 2.79 -6.14 -17.61
CA GLN A 802 3.94 -6.21 -16.71
C GLN A 802 4.33 -4.81 -16.23
N SER A 803 4.42 -3.83 -17.15
CA SER A 803 4.61 -2.42 -16.81
C SER A 803 3.56 -1.92 -15.81
N LYS A 804 2.27 -2.21 -16.05
CA LYS A 804 1.18 -1.82 -15.15
C LYS A 804 1.29 -2.43 -13.76
N GLY A 805 1.85 -3.64 -13.65
CA GLY A 805 2.10 -4.29 -12.36
C GLY A 805 3.36 -3.83 -11.62
N MET A 806 4.31 -3.17 -12.30
CA MET A 806 5.64 -2.84 -11.75
C MET A 806 5.88 -1.34 -11.60
N ILE A 807 5.41 -0.51 -12.54
CA ILE A 807 5.57 0.95 -12.58
C ILE A 807 4.24 1.72 -12.65
N ASN A 808 3.11 1.00 -12.63
CA ASN A 808 1.75 1.54 -12.76
C ASN A 808 1.56 2.41 -14.03
N GLU A 809 2.00 1.87 -15.18
CA GLU A 809 1.81 2.43 -16.52
C GLU A 809 1.36 1.36 -17.53
N ASP A 810 0.33 1.64 -18.32
CA ASP A 810 -0.27 0.70 -19.30
C ASP A 810 0.42 0.80 -20.69
N ILE A 811 1.76 0.74 -20.68
CA ILE A 811 2.62 0.91 -21.87
C ILE A 811 3.70 -0.19 -21.92
N PRO A 812 3.93 -0.86 -23.07
CA PRO A 812 4.98 -1.87 -23.16
C PRO A 812 6.36 -1.19 -23.27
N ILE A 813 7.32 -1.63 -22.45
CA ILE A 813 8.65 -1.02 -22.34
C ILE A 813 9.79 -2.02 -22.53
N SER A 814 10.94 -1.48 -22.92
CA SER A 814 12.25 -2.13 -22.96
C SER A 814 13.15 -1.49 -21.93
N LEU A 815 13.91 -2.30 -21.21
CA LEU A 815 15.06 -1.89 -20.42
C LEU A 815 16.30 -2.45 -21.14
N TYR A 816 17.37 -1.68 -21.28
CA TYR A 816 18.57 -2.17 -21.96
C TYR A 816 19.85 -1.57 -21.43
N ILE A 817 20.96 -2.26 -21.70
CA ILE A 817 22.33 -1.76 -21.57
C ILE A 817 22.96 -1.81 -22.96
N LEU A 818 23.32 -0.65 -23.49
CA LEU A 818 23.89 -0.49 -24.83
C LEU A 818 25.28 0.13 -24.71
N GLN A 819 26.30 -0.54 -25.24
CA GLN A 819 27.67 -0.04 -25.31
C GLN A 819 27.86 0.78 -26.59
N ASN A 820 28.43 1.98 -26.47
CA ASN A 820 28.56 2.95 -27.56
C ASN A 820 29.77 2.66 -28.47
N ASN A 821 29.82 1.43 -28.98
CA ASN A 821 30.78 0.93 -29.96
C ASN A 821 30.03 0.29 -31.14
N LYS A 822 30.65 0.17 -32.31
CA LYS A 822 29.99 -0.45 -33.47
C LYS A 822 30.00 -1.98 -33.33
N ASN A 823 28.84 -2.64 -33.48
CA ASN A 823 28.70 -4.09 -33.35
C ASN A 823 29.15 -4.86 -34.61
N ILE A 824 30.36 -4.56 -35.10
CA ILE A 824 30.93 -5.10 -36.35
C ILE A 824 31.06 -6.63 -36.28
N ASN A 825 31.43 -7.15 -35.10
CA ASN A 825 31.66 -8.57 -34.85
C ASN A 825 30.36 -9.39 -34.70
N LYS A 826 29.18 -8.76 -34.81
CA LYS A 826 27.87 -9.38 -34.58
C LYS A 826 27.76 -10.06 -33.21
N ASN A 827 28.26 -9.37 -32.18
CA ASN A 827 28.10 -9.79 -30.79
C ASN A 827 26.62 -9.96 -30.47
N LYS A 828 26.30 -11.05 -29.76
CA LYS A 828 24.94 -11.37 -29.31
C LYS A 828 24.52 -10.50 -28.11
N THR A 829 23.22 -10.32 -27.96
CA THR A 829 22.53 -9.63 -26.88
C THR A 829 21.85 -10.68 -25.99
N GLU A 830 22.01 -10.58 -24.67
CA GLU A 830 21.17 -11.33 -23.74
C GLU A 830 19.77 -10.69 -23.67
N ILE A 831 18.71 -11.43 -23.96
CA ILE A 831 17.34 -10.92 -24.02
C ILE A 831 16.43 -11.73 -23.10
N ILE A 832 15.78 -11.02 -22.17
CA ILE A 832 14.78 -11.54 -21.24
C ILE A 832 13.41 -10.96 -21.64
N SER A 833 12.43 -11.80 -21.92
CA SER A 833 11.06 -11.38 -22.24
C SER A 833 10.10 -11.78 -21.13
N GLU A 834 9.37 -10.84 -20.54
CA GLU A 834 8.33 -11.10 -19.54
C GLU A 834 6.97 -10.60 -20.08
N ILE A 835 6.21 -11.50 -20.71
CA ILE A 835 4.93 -11.21 -21.36
C ILE A 835 3.80 -11.72 -20.45
N LYS A 836 3.41 -10.90 -19.48
CA LYS A 836 2.53 -11.26 -18.36
C LYS A 836 1.15 -11.71 -18.83
N ARG A 837 0.55 -11.07 -19.85
CA ARG A 837 -0.76 -11.48 -20.40
C ARG A 837 -0.74 -12.88 -21.05
N LYS A 838 0.45 -13.36 -21.44
CA LYS A 838 0.65 -14.71 -22.00
C LYS A 838 1.22 -15.71 -20.97
N LYS A 839 1.45 -15.29 -19.72
CA LYS A 839 2.14 -16.06 -18.67
C LYS A 839 3.50 -16.62 -19.15
N LEU A 840 4.19 -15.88 -20.02
CA LEU A 840 5.41 -16.31 -20.69
C LEU A 840 6.62 -15.55 -20.16
N ILE A 841 7.66 -16.28 -19.77
CA ILE A 841 9.01 -15.75 -19.56
C ILE A 841 9.97 -16.54 -20.46
N THR A 842 10.77 -15.85 -21.29
CA THR A 842 11.79 -16.50 -22.13
C THR A 842 13.13 -15.77 -22.06
N ASN A 843 14.22 -16.53 -21.92
CA ASN A 843 15.59 -16.03 -22.01
C ASN A 843 16.22 -16.51 -23.32
N SER A 844 17.03 -15.67 -23.94
CA SER A 844 17.70 -15.95 -25.22
C SER A 844 18.98 -15.11 -25.36
N ASN A 845 19.86 -15.48 -26.28
CA ASN A 845 21.15 -14.81 -26.46
C ASN A 845 21.45 -14.76 -27.96
N GLU A 846 20.95 -13.75 -28.68
CA GLU A 846 20.93 -13.71 -30.15
C GLU A 846 21.48 -12.39 -30.72
N TYR A 847 21.82 -12.39 -32.02
CA TYR A 847 22.34 -11.20 -32.69
C TYR A 847 21.19 -10.38 -33.29
N LEU A 848 21.00 -9.17 -32.78
CA LEU A 848 19.97 -8.24 -33.25
C LEU A 848 20.36 -7.61 -34.60
N ASN A 849 19.82 -8.15 -35.69
CA ASN A 849 20.10 -7.70 -37.06
C ASN A 849 19.27 -6.44 -37.44
N PRO A 850 19.88 -5.27 -37.74
CA PRO A 850 19.16 -4.02 -38.07
C PRO A 850 18.22 -4.08 -39.27
N LEU A 851 18.29 -5.12 -40.12
CA LEU A 851 17.41 -5.30 -41.27
C LEU A 851 16.00 -5.79 -40.90
N TYR A 852 15.81 -6.27 -39.66
CA TYR A 852 14.59 -6.90 -39.16
C TYR A 852 14.16 -6.28 -37.84
N SER A 853 12.85 -6.31 -37.58
CA SER A 853 12.36 -5.88 -36.25
C SER A 853 12.74 -6.92 -35.20
N ILE A 854 12.82 -6.51 -33.94
CA ILE A 854 13.16 -7.43 -32.84
C ILE A 854 11.85 -8.02 -32.31
N PRO A 855 11.60 -9.33 -32.40
CA PRO A 855 10.38 -9.93 -31.85
C PRO A 855 10.36 -9.83 -30.32
N LEU A 856 9.18 -9.96 -29.72
CA LEU A 856 9.00 -9.83 -28.28
C LEU A 856 9.37 -11.08 -27.49
N ALA A 857 9.46 -12.24 -28.13
CA ALA A 857 9.88 -13.53 -27.55
C ALA A 857 10.25 -14.51 -28.68
N PHE A 858 10.75 -15.70 -28.32
CA PHE A 858 11.09 -16.79 -29.27
C PHE A 858 12.11 -16.40 -30.34
N HIS A 859 13.07 -15.51 -30.03
CA HIS A 859 14.03 -14.93 -30.98
C HIS A 859 14.69 -15.95 -31.91
N ASN A 860 15.11 -17.11 -31.40
CA ASN A 860 15.70 -18.23 -32.18
C ASN A 860 14.77 -18.76 -33.30
N ILE A 861 13.45 -18.72 -33.12
CA ILE A 861 12.47 -19.16 -34.12
C ILE A 861 12.34 -18.09 -35.22
N PHE A 862 12.34 -16.81 -34.84
CA PHE A 862 12.36 -15.69 -35.78
C PHE A 862 13.68 -15.64 -36.58
N ASP A 863 14.82 -15.93 -35.95
CA ASP A 863 16.10 -16.05 -36.64
C ASP A 863 16.10 -17.20 -37.66
N LYS A 864 15.49 -18.35 -37.33
CA LYS A 864 15.30 -19.44 -38.31
C LYS A 864 14.41 -19.03 -39.48
N LEU A 865 13.33 -18.27 -39.23
CA LEU A 865 12.47 -17.72 -40.27
C LEU A 865 13.23 -16.74 -41.17
N ILE A 866 14.02 -15.81 -40.60
CA ILE A 866 14.88 -14.88 -41.34
C ILE A 866 15.88 -15.64 -42.21
N ASN A 867 16.66 -16.54 -41.60
CA ASN A 867 17.68 -17.33 -42.30
C ASN A 867 17.07 -18.19 -43.44
N PHE A 868 15.86 -18.74 -43.24
CA PHE A 868 15.14 -19.44 -44.28
C PHE A 868 14.71 -18.50 -45.41
N ILE A 869 14.11 -17.35 -45.08
CA ILE A 869 13.61 -16.35 -46.03
C ILE A 869 14.73 -15.80 -46.92
N GLU A 870 15.89 -15.46 -46.32
CA GLU A 870 17.06 -14.97 -47.06
C GLU A 870 17.67 -16.09 -47.93
N LYS A 871 18.01 -17.25 -47.34
CA LYS A 871 18.67 -18.36 -48.03
C LYS A 871 17.82 -18.97 -49.17
N LYS A 872 16.50 -18.79 -49.13
CA LYS A 872 15.56 -19.28 -50.14
C LYS A 872 14.95 -18.17 -51.00
N ASN A 873 15.34 -16.90 -50.80
CA ASN A 873 14.77 -15.72 -51.47
C ASN A 873 13.22 -15.68 -51.45
N CYS A 874 12.61 -16.23 -50.41
CA CYS A 874 11.15 -16.39 -50.31
C CYS A 874 10.50 -15.27 -49.49
N LYS A 875 10.96 -14.03 -49.65
CA LYS A 875 10.38 -12.87 -48.97
C LYS A 875 8.96 -12.57 -49.50
N LEU A 876 8.01 -12.40 -48.59
CA LEU A 876 6.62 -12.08 -48.91
C LEU A 876 6.45 -10.63 -49.35
N GLU A 877 5.80 -10.45 -50.49
CA GLU A 877 5.43 -9.14 -51.03
C GLU A 877 4.01 -8.77 -50.58
N TYR A 878 3.88 -7.61 -49.95
CA TYR A 878 2.63 -7.07 -49.43
C TYR A 878 2.48 -5.59 -49.77
N LYS A 879 1.25 -5.10 -49.68
CA LYS A 879 0.88 -3.69 -49.87
C LYS A 879 0.02 -3.20 -48.71
N THR A 880 0.08 -1.90 -48.42
CA THR A 880 -0.65 -1.26 -47.32
C THR A 880 -1.47 -0.03 -47.77
N LYS A 881 -1.69 0.13 -49.09
CA LYS A 881 -2.46 1.26 -49.63
C LYS A 881 -3.94 1.13 -49.24
N THR A 882 -4.56 2.27 -48.95
CA THR A 882 -5.99 2.42 -48.67
C THR A 882 -6.56 3.62 -49.42
N VAL A 883 -7.89 3.74 -49.45
CA VAL A 883 -8.67 4.86 -50.01
C VAL A 883 -9.52 5.53 -48.93
N LYS A 884 -9.97 6.76 -49.19
CA LYS A 884 -10.92 7.45 -48.31
C LYS A 884 -12.26 6.71 -48.30
N SER A 885 -13.00 6.87 -47.21
CA SER A 885 -14.34 6.30 -47.05
C SER A 885 -15.24 7.24 -46.27
N THR A 886 -16.55 7.13 -46.53
CA THR A 886 -17.61 7.91 -45.90
C THR A 886 -18.72 6.99 -45.38
N GLY A 887 -19.62 7.56 -44.57
CA GLY A 887 -20.72 6.84 -43.95
C GLY A 887 -20.32 6.06 -42.68
N THR A 888 -21.32 5.39 -42.11
CA THR A 888 -21.18 4.56 -40.91
C THR A 888 -20.48 3.24 -41.20
N LYS A 889 -19.94 2.61 -40.15
CA LYS A 889 -19.46 1.22 -40.20
C LYS A 889 -20.64 0.27 -40.25
N THR A 890 -20.58 -0.76 -41.08
CA THR A 890 -21.58 -1.82 -41.15
C THR A 890 -20.93 -3.17 -41.43
N LYS A 891 -21.62 -4.28 -41.17
CA LYS A 891 -21.18 -5.62 -41.59
C LYS A 891 -21.17 -5.71 -43.11
N ILE A 892 -20.24 -6.47 -43.69
CA ILE A 892 -20.26 -6.74 -45.13
C ILE A 892 -21.59 -7.44 -45.52
N PRO A 893 -22.29 -7.01 -46.58
CA PRO A 893 -23.48 -7.72 -47.06
C PRO A 893 -23.15 -9.15 -47.50
N LEU A 894 -24.12 -10.07 -47.43
CA LEU A 894 -23.95 -11.45 -47.92
C LEU A 894 -23.74 -11.49 -49.45
N ASN A 895 -24.38 -10.59 -50.18
CA ASN A 895 -24.22 -10.41 -51.62
C ASN A 895 -23.80 -8.96 -51.90
N TYR A 896 -22.73 -8.78 -52.66
CA TYR A 896 -22.19 -7.47 -53.06
C TYR A 896 -21.47 -7.58 -54.41
N LYS A 897 -21.34 -6.44 -55.10
CA LYS A 897 -20.65 -6.29 -56.38
C LYS A 897 -19.57 -5.20 -56.31
N VAL A 898 -18.88 -4.96 -57.43
CA VAL A 898 -17.82 -3.94 -57.53
C VAL A 898 -18.43 -2.54 -57.44
N GLU A 899 -19.60 -2.34 -58.05
CA GLU A 899 -20.33 -1.06 -58.11
C GLU A 899 -20.81 -0.59 -56.73
N ASP A 900 -20.91 -1.51 -55.76
CA ASP A 900 -21.24 -1.16 -54.38
C ASP A 900 -20.13 -0.36 -53.67
N MET A 901 -18.90 -0.33 -54.19
CA MET A 901 -17.79 0.45 -53.64
C MET A 901 -17.52 0.18 -52.15
N TRP A 902 -17.76 -1.04 -51.66
CA TRP A 902 -17.48 -1.39 -50.26
C TRP A 902 -15.97 -1.43 -49.98
N ALA A 903 -15.54 -0.82 -48.88
CA ALA A 903 -14.17 -0.80 -48.39
C ALA A 903 -14.04 -1.45 -47.01
N VAL A 904 -13.12 -2.41 -46.85
CA VAL A 904 -12.86 -3.07 -45.56
C VAL A 904 -12.16 -2.10 -44.60
N ASP A 905 -12.80 -1.81 -43.46
CA ASP A 905 -12.31 -0.93 -42.38
C ASP A 905 -11.64 -1.76 -41.27
N THR A 906 -12.28 -2.86 -40.85
CA THR A 906 -11.73 -3.80 -39.85
C THR A 906 -12.42 -5.17 -39.93
N TYR A 907 -11.98 -6.11 -39.11
CA TYR A 907 -12.76 -7.28 -38.68
C TYR A 907 -12.88 -7.27 -37.14
N THR A 908 -13.98 -7.78 -36.59
CA THR A 908 -14.14 -8.06 -35.16
C THR A 908 -14.69 -9.48 -34.94
N LEU A 909 -14.46 -10.05 -33.77
CA LEU A 909 -14.89 -11.42 -33.45
C LEU A 909 -16.43 -11.57 -33.50
N ASN A 910 -17.16 -10.57 -33.01
CA ASN A 910 -18.60 -10.62 -32.84
C ASN A 910 -19.37 -10.22 -34.11
N GLU A 911 -18.76 -9.43 -35.00
CA GLU A 911 -19.43 -8.85 -36.17
C GLU A 911 -18.92 -9.38 -37.51
N GLY A 912 -17.74 -9.99 -37.54
CA GLY A 912 -17.10 -10.42 -38.78
C GLY A 912 -16.41 -9.26 -39.49
N ILE A 913 -16.50 -9.23 -40.83
CA ILE A 913 -15.87 -8.20 -41.66
C ILE A 913 -16.74 -6.92 -41.64
N ILE A 914 -16.11 -5.80 -41.31
CA ILE A 914 -16.74 -4.48 -41.21
C ILE A 914 -16.27 -3.59 -42.36
N VAL A 915 -17.23 -2.99 -43.05
CA VAL A 915 -17.04 -2.15 -44.25
C VAL A 915 -17.60 -0.73 -44.07
N LYS A 916 -17.19 0.15 -44.99
CA LYS A 916 -17.74 1.49 -45.26
C LYS A 916 -17.88 1.68 -46.78
N LYS A 917 -18.57 2.72 -47.24
CA LYS A 917 -18.52 3.12 -48.66
C LYS A 917 -17.20 3.84 -48.96
N ALA A 918 -16.49 3.40 -49.99
CA ALA A 918 -15.30 4.07 -50.50
C ALA A 918 -15.67 5.39 -51.19
N SER A 919 -14.82 6.40 -51.04
CA SER A 919 -14.93 7.66 -51.80
C SER A 919 -14.18 7.57 -53.12
N ASP A 920 -13.07 6.83 -53.14
CA ASP A 920 -12.19 6.63 -54.31
C ASP A 920 -12.07 5.13 -54.62
N ALA A 921 -11.93 4.76 -55.90
CA ALA A 921 -11.66 3.37 -56.26
C ALA A 921 -10.20 3.00 -55.93
N HIS A 922 -10.01 1.90 -55.20
CA HIS A 922 -8.67 1.41 -54.84
C HIS A 922 -7.99 0.78 -56.08
N PRO A 923 -6.70 1.07 -56.38
CA PRO A 923 -6.06 0.66 -57.64
C PRO A 923 -5.83 -0.85 -57.80
N ASP A 924 -5.94 -1.62 -56.70
CA ASP A 924 -5.97 -3.09 -56.73
C ASP A 924 -7.35 -3.62 -56.28
N MET A 925 -8.44 -2.84 -56.42
CA MET A 925 -9.83 -3.29 -56.16
C MET A 925 -10.15 -4.51 -57.01
N ASN A 926 -10.04 -4.39 -58.34
CA ASN A 926 -10.40 -5.43 -59.31
C ASN A 926 -9.37 -6.58 -59.41
N LYS A 927 -8.51 -6.75 -58.40
CA LYS A 927 -7.47 -7.80 -58.37
C LYS A 927 -7.70 -8.74 -57.22
N ARG A 928 -7.54 -10.04 -57.50
CA ARG A 928 -7.60 -11.11 -56.51
C ARG A 928 -6.51 -10.90 -55.44
N LYS A 929 -6.89 -10.89 -54.17
CA LYS A 929 -6.00 -10.49 -53.07
C LYS A 929 -6.38 -11.10 -51.72
N ILE A 930 -5.40 -11.43 -50.89
CA ILE A 930 -5.64 -11.70 -49.46
C ILE A 930 -5.80 -10.35 -48.77
N ILE A 931 -6.87 -10.19 -47.97
CA ILE A 931 -7.10 -9.00 -47.14
C ILE A 931 -6.89 -9.38 -45.67
N ILE A 932 -5.93 -8.73 -45.01
CA ILE A 932 -5.78 -8.80 -43.55
C ILE A 932 -6.71 -7.74 -42.95
N ALA A 933 -7.95 -8.14 -42.69
CA ALA A 933 -9.00 -7.22 -42.22
C ALA A 933 -8.81 -6.81 -40.75
N ASN A 934 -8.43 -7.76 -39.89
CA ASN A 934 -8.35 -7.61 -38.44
C ASN A 934 -7.08 -6.85 -38.02
N LYS A 935 -7.27 -5.77 -37.25
CA LYS A 935 -6.19 -4.92 -36.72
C LYS A 935 -5.33 -5.56 -35.62
N ARG A 936 -5.66 -6.77 -35.16
CA ARG A 936 -4.96 -7.49 -34.06
C ARG A 936 -4.37 -8.85 -34.46
N GLY A 937 -4.52 -9.32 -35.69
CA GLY A 937 -3.95 -10.61 -36.12
C GLY A 937 -4.63 -11.24 -37.33
N PHE A 938 -4.31 -12.51 -37.64
CA PHE A 938 -4.78 -13.17 -38.88
C PHE A 938 -6.18 -13.82 -38.80
N LYS A 939 -6.81 -13.87 -37.61
CA LYS A 939 -8.21 -14.28 -37.43
C LYS A 939 -9.11 -13.25 -38.14
N GLY A 940 -9.71 -13.63 -39.27
CA GLY A 940 -10.41 -12.71 -40.18
C GLY A 940 -9.67 -12.37 -41.49
N CYS A 941 -8.53 -13.01 -41.79
CA CYS A 941 -7.96 -13.00 -43.14
C CYS A 941 -8.82 -13.81 -44.12
N PHE A 942 -9.05 -13.28 -45.32
CA PHE A 942 -9.79 -13.94 -46.41
C PHE A 942 -9.23 -13.53 -47.77
N ILE A 943 -9.60 -14.25 -48.83
CA ILE A 943 -9.32 -13.87 -50.22
C ILE A 943 -10.53 -13.12 -50.78
N ASP A 944 -10.30 -11.94 -51.34
CA ASP A 944 -11.24 -11.21 -52.17
C ASP A 944 -10.95 -11.48 -53.64
N ASP A 945 -11.95 -11.93 -54.39
CA ASP A 945 -11.86 -12.18 -55.84
C ASP A 945 -12.02 -10.91 -56.69
N GLY A 946 -11.41 -9.82 -56.23
CA GLY A 946 -11.37 -8.55 -56.95
C GLY A 946 -12.62 -7.69 -56.84
N LYS A 947 -13.30 -7.66 -55.68
CA LYS A 947 -14.54 -6.90 -55.48
C LYS A 947 -14.45 -5.80 -54.42
N LEU A 948 -13.41 -5.77 -53.58
CA LEU A 948 -13.35 -4.90 -52.41
C LEU A 948 -12.25 -3.84 -52.45
N ASN A 949 -12.63 -2.66 -51.95
CA ASN A 949 -11.73 -1.57 -51.57
C ASN A 949 -11.15 -1.80 -50.16
N LEU A 950 -10.19 -0.97 -49.76
CA LEU A 950 -9.52 -1.03 -48.45
C LEU A 950 -9.47 0.37 -47.83
N THR A 951 -9.86 0.51 -46.57
CA THR A 951 -9.91 1.83 -45.90
C THR A 951 -9.42 1.78 -44.45
N GLY A 952 -9.21 2.96 -43.86
CA GLY A 952 -8.66 3.11 -42.51
C GLY A 952 -7.15 2.85 -42.43
N THR A 953 -6.70 2.53 -41.22
CA THR A 953 -5.30 2.28 -40.84
C THR A 953 -5.06 0.80 -40.52
N GLU A 954 -3.80 0.40 -40.32
CA GLU A 954 -3.39 -0.99 -40.08
C GLU A 954 -3.99 -1.97 -41.11
N LYS A 955 -3.80 -1.69 -42.41
CA LYS A 955 -4.25 -2.54 -43.52
C LYS A 955 -3.07 -3.14 -44.25
N ILE A 956 -3.16 -4.43 -44.51
CA ILE A 956 -2.17 -5.21 -45.27
C ILE A 956 -2.95 -6.08 -46.27
N TYR A 957 -2.50 -6.15 -47.51
CA TYR A 957 -3.01 -7.08 -48.52
C TYR A 957 -1.88 -7.65 -49.37
N ILE A 958 -2.11 -8.84 -49.91
CA ILE A 958 -1.13 -9.63 -50.70
C ILE A 958 -1.74 -9.96 -52.06
N LEU A 959 -0.92 -9.89 -53.10
CA LEU A 959 -1.29 -10.17 -54.49
C LEU A 959 -0.61 -11.45 -55.02
N GLY A 960 -0.98 -11.85 -56.23
CA GLY A 960 -0.39 -12.95 -56.97
C GLY A 960 -1.25 -14.21 -57.01
N ASN A 961 -0.67 -15.30 -57.52
CA ASN A 961 -1.34 -16.58 -57.71
C ASN A 961 -1.19 -17.47 -56.45
N ASN A 962 -1.94 -18.58 -56.38
CA ASN A 962 -1.97 -19.51 -55.23
C ASN A 962 -2.01 -18.79 -53.86
N LEU A 963 -3.02 -17.94 -53.68
CA LEU A 963 -3.23 -17.21 -52.43
C LEU A 963 -3.72 -18.15 -51.32
N GLU A 964 -4.33 -19.26 -51.72
CA GLU A 964 -4.75 -20.39 -50.91
C GLU A 964 -3.61 -20.89 -50.00
N LEU A 965 -2.41 -21.08 -50.56
CA LEU A 965 -1.23 -21.52 -49.80
C LEU A 965 -0.78 -20.49 -48.76
N ILE A 966 -0.74 -19.20 -49.10
CA ILE A 966 -0.36 -18.13 -48.16
C ILE A 966 -1.43 -18.00 -47.06
N LEU A 967 -2.72 -18.10 -47.40
CA LEU A 967 -3.81 -18.12 -46.42
C LEU A 967 -3.79 -19.37 -45.54
N LYS A 968 -3.29 -20.51 -46.04
CA LYS A 968 -3.05 -21.73 -45.25
C LYS A 968 -1.91 -21.53 -44.25
N ILE A 969 -0.77 -20.99 -44.70
CA ILE A 969 0.38 -20.66 -43.84
C ILE A 969 -0.03 -19.70 -42.74
N MET A 970 -0.78 -18.63 -43.05
CA MET A 970 -1.30 -17.69 -42.05
C MET A 970 -2.19 -18.31 -40.96
N LYS A 971 -2.72 -19.52 -41.17
CA LYS A 971 -3.51 -20.27 -40.17
C LYS A 971 -2.66 -21.21 -39.31
N PHE A 972 -1.39 -21.47 -39.67
CA PHE A 972 -0.47 -22.27 -38.87
C PHE A 972 -0.18 -21.59 -37.52
N ASN A 973 0.07 -22.39 -36.49
CA ASN A 973 0.32 -21.95 -35.13
C ASN A 973 1.53 -21.01 -35.05
N ILE A 974 2.59 -21.27 -35.83
CA ILE A 974 3.75 -20.36 -35.93
C ILE A 974 3.37 -18.98 -36.48
N SER A 975 2.40 -18.85 -37.37
CA SER A 975 1.92 -17.54 -37.82
C SER A 975 1.14 -16.78 -36.73
N ASN A 976 0.52 -17.48 -35.77
CA ASN A 976 -0.04 -16.83 -34.58
C ASN A 976 1.07 -16.32 -33.64
N ILE A 977 2.20 -17.03 -33.54
CA ILE A 977 3.39 -16.57 -32.80
C ILE A 977 4.03 -15.35 -33.48
N ILE A 978 4.25 -15.41 -34.80
CA ILE A 978 4.73 -14.28 -35.59
C ILE A 978 3.81 -13.07 -35.38
N CYS A 979 2.49 -13.25 -35.45
CA CYS A 979 1.50 -12.22 -35.17
C CYS A 979 1.60 -11.64 -33.75
N ASP A 980 1.64 -12.48 -32.71
CA ASP A 980 1.53 -12.02 -31.33
C ASP A 980 2.82 -11.37 -30.81
N TYR A 981 3.99 -11.84 -31.24
CA TYR A 981 5.28 -11.33 -30.77
C TYR A 981 5.92 -10.30 -31.71
N THR A 982 5.16 -9.68 -32.63
CA THR A 982 5.57 -8.45 -33.34
C THR A 982 4.64 -7.26 -33.04
N LYS A 983 4.14 -7.16 -31.80
CA LYS A 983 3.13 -6.16 -31.37
C LYS A 983 3.72 -5.07 -30.47
N TYR A 984 4.36 -4.08 -31.09
CA TYR A 984 5.15 -3.03 -30.42
C TYR A 984 4.34 -1.83 -29.88
N ARG A 985 3.03 -2.00 -29.72
CA ARG A 985 2.02 -1.01 -29.27
C ARG A 985 0.90 -1.77 -28.55
N MET A 986 -0.23 -1.13 -28.23
CA MET A 986 -1.41 -1.73 -27.57
C MET A 986 -2.10 -2.83 -28.42
N SER A 987 -1.45 -3.98 -28.59
CA SER A 987 -1.92 -5.18 -29.31
C SER A 987 -2.27 -5.02 -30.80
N PHE A 988 -1.85 -3.93 -31.46
CA PHE A 988 -2.05 -3.72 -32.90
C PHE A 988 -1.07 -4.55 -33.74
N LEU A 989 -1.56 -5.08 -34.87
CA LEU A 989 -0.78 -5.78 -35.87
C LEU A 989 0.02 -4.78 -36.72
N GLU A 990 1.34 -4.91 -36.72
CA GLU A 990 2.27 -4.04 -37.43
C GLU A 990 2.67 -4.69 -38.77
N LYS A 991 2.96 -3.91 -39.82
CA LYS A 991 3.23 -4.43 -41.19
C LYS A 991 4.49 -5.30 -41.28
N GLU A 992 5.42 -5.08 -40.36
CA GLU A 992 6.66 -5.82 -40.16
C GLU A 992 6.40 -7.31 -39.86
N VAL A 993 5.19 -7.70 -39.46
CA VAL A 993 4.77 -9.10 -39.32
C VAL A 993 4.98 -9.91 -40.61
N CYS A 994 4.89 -9.28 -41.78
CA CYS A 994 5.07 -9.93 -43.08
C CYS A 994 6.54 -10.21 -43.42
N ASP A 995 7.52 -9.64 -42.71
CA ASP A 995 8.94 -9.93 -42.94
C ASP A 995 9.36 -11.33 -42.47
N TYR A 996 8.54 -12.00 -41.63
CA TYR A 996 8.80 -13.35 -41.09
C TYR A 996 7.90 -14.44 -41.68
N ILE A 997 7.00 -14.09 -42.61
CA ILE A 997 6.15 -15.07 -43.30
C ILE A 997 6.83 -15.43 -44.63
N PRO A 998 7.31 -16.68 -44.81
CA PRO A 998 7.93 -17.09 -46.06
C PRO A 998 6.89 -17.31 -47.16
N ASP A 999 7.11 -16.68 -48.30
CA ASP A 999 6.36 -16.87 -49.54
C ASP A 999 6.88 -18.08 -50.30
N ILE A 1000 6.56 -19.28 -49.80
CA ILE A 1000 7.05 -20.55 -50.36
C ILE A 1000 6.51 -20.87 -51.76
N ARG A 1001 5.57 -20.07 -52.30
CA ARG A 1001 5.18 -20.14 -53.72
C ARG A 1001 6.41 -19.94 -54.63
N LYS A 1002 7.36 -19.12 -54.18
CA LYS A 1002 8.66 -18.88 -54.84
C LYS A 1002 9.60 -20.10 -54.86
N LEU A 1003 9.19 -21.21 -54.24
CA LEU A 1003 9.91 -22.49 -54.21
C LEU A 1003 9.22 -23.58 -55.04
N ASN A 1004 8.21 -23.23 -55.84
CA ASN A 1004 7.38 -24.15 -56.63
C ASN A 1004 6.69 -25.22 -55.76
N ILE A 1005 6.27 -24.83 -54.55
CA ILE A 1005 5.46 -25.64 -53.64
C ILE A 1005 4.00 -25.18 -53.79
N ASP A 1006 3.10 -26.07 -54.22
CA ASP A 1006 1.68 -25.74 -54.41
C ASP A 1006 0.82 -25.94 -53.14
N ASN A 1007 1.16 -26.93 -52.32
CA ASN A 1007 0.55 -27.19 -51.01
C ASN A 1007 1.62 -27.68 -50.01
N ILE A 1008 1.40 -27.45 -48.72
CA ILE A 1008 2.24 -28.00 -47.63
C ILE A 1008 1.39 -28.20 -46.37
N GLU A 1009 1.65 -29.23 -45.58
CA GLU A 1009 1.06 -29.39 -44.25
C GLU A 1009 1.93 -28.78 -43.14
N GLU A 1010 1.33 -28.44 -42.00
CA GLU A 1010 1.98 -27.64 -40.95
C GLU A 1010 3.29 -28.28 -40.42
N LEU A 1011 3.30 -29.60 -40.21
CA LEU A 1011 4.49 -30.32 -39.74
C LEU A 1011 5.60 -30.41 -40.80
N GLU A 1012 5.24 -30.35 -42.09
CA GLU A 1012 6.20 -30.33 -43.20
C GLU A 1012 6.82 -28.93 -43.31
N PHE A 1013 6.00 -27.89 -43.14
CA PHE A 1013 6.44 -26.49 -43.08
C PHE A 1013 7.43 -26.24 -41.93
N TYR A 1014 7.18 -26.83 -40.75
CA TYR A 1014 8.13 -26.77 -39.63
C TYR A 1014 9.48 -27.45 -39.95
N LYS A 1015 9.45 -28.62 -40.59
CA LYS A 1015 10.66 -29.31 -41.06
C LYS A 1015 11.40 -28.52 -42.13
N LEU A 1016 10.67 -27.87 -43.04
CA LEU A 1016 11.21 -27.04 -44.12
C LEU A 1016 11.98 -25.81 -43.57
N ILE A 1017 11.51 -25.21 -42.47
CA ILE A 1017 12.18 -24.10 -41.76
C ILE A 1017 13.33 -24.60 -40.85
N GLY A 1018 13.33 -25.87 -40.45
CA GLY A 1018 14.35 -26.45 -39.55
C GLY A 1018 14.05 -26.25 -38.06
N LEU A 1019 12.77 -26.29 -37.67
CA LEU A 1019 12.34 -26.24 -36.27
C LEU A 1019 12.54 -27.61 -35.59
N THR A 1020 12.97 -27.60 -34.33
CA THR A 1020 13.12 -28.81 -33.50
C THR A 1020 11.80 -29.16 -32.80
N ASP A 1021 11.66 -30.41 -32.36
CA ASP A 1021 10.49 -30.83 -31.56
C ASP A 1021 10.34 -30.04 -30.25
N GLU A 1022 11.43 -29.49 -29.69
CA GLU A 1022 11.40 -28.67 -28.47
C GLU A 1022 10.88 -27.25 -28.77
N GLU A 1023 11.32 -26.65 -29.87
CA GLU A 1023 10.77 -25.38 -30.35
C GLU A 1023 9.29 -25.54 -30.71
N ILE A 1024 8.92 -26.61 -31.42
CA ILE A 1024 7.53 -26.92 -31.80
C ILE A 1024 6.64 -27.12 -30.57
N LYS A 1025 7.16 -27.70 -29.48
CA LYS A 1025 6.43 -27.84 -28.20
C LYS A 1025 6.30 -26.50 -27.48
N SER A 1026 7.35 -25.69 -27.41
CA SER A 1026 7.36 -24.46 -26.62
C SER A 1026 6.26 -23.47 -27.02
N PHE A 1027 5.96 -23.37 -28.33
CA PHE A 1027 4.89 -22.51 -28.83
C PHE A 1027 3.53 -23.21 -29.07
N LYS A 1028 3.45 -24.54 -29.00
CA LYS A 1028 2.16 -25.25 -28.95
C LYS A 1028 1.53 -25.17 -27.56
N ASN A 1029 2.32 -25.33 -26.50
CA ASN A 1029 1.84 -25.29 -25.12
C ASN A 1029 1.25 -23.92 -24.73
N THR A 1030 1.72 -22.82 -25.32
CA THR A 1030 1.11 -21.49 -25.14
C THR A 1030 -0.33 -21.39 -25.67
N LYS A 1031 -0.81 -22.33 -26.48
CA LYS A 1031 -2.18 -22.30 -27.03
C LYS A 1031 -3.22 -22.86 -26.06
N GLU A 1032 -2.90 -23.91 -25.31
CA GLU A 1032 -3.78 -24.49 -24.27
C GLU A 1032 -4.02 -23.50 -23.12
N LEU A 1033 -3.05 -22.62 -22.84
CA LEU A 1033 -3.19 -21.52 -21.89
C LEU A 1033 -3.99 -20.32 -22.45
N VAL A 1034 -4.22 -20.23 -23.76
CA VAL A 1034 -4.96 -19.13 -24.40
C VAL A 1034 -6.41 -19.53 -24.70
N SER A 1035 -6.68 -20.79 -25.07
CA SER A 1035 -8.05 -21.29 -25.30
C SER A 1035 -8.94 -21.11 -24.07
N ASN A 1036 -8.39 -21.22 -22.87
CA ASN A 1036 -9.13 -21.08 -21.61
C ASN A 1036 -9.33 -19.61 -21.18
N ASN A 1037 -9.00 -18.64 -22.04
CA ASN A 1037 -9.07 -17.20 -21.75
C ASN A 1037 -9.77 -16.35 -22.84
N GLU A 1038 -10.26 -16.93 -23.97
CA GLU A 1038 -11.03 -16.14 -24.95
C GLU A 1038 -12.48 -15.84 -24.51
N ASP A 1039 -13.04 -16.56 -23.53
CA ASP A 1039 -14.46 -16.46 -23.13
C ASP A 1039 -14.77 -15.49 -21.97
N ASN A 1040 -13.77 -15.04 -21.19
CA ASN A 1040 -13.99 -14.22 -19.98
C ASN A 1040 -13.70 -12.73 -20.18
N SER A 1041 -14.60 -12.03 -20.88
CA SER A 1041 -14.62 -10.56 -20.91
C SER A 1041 -15.50 -9.96 -19.81
N GLY A 1042 -15.13 -10.13 -18.53
CA GLY A 1042 -15.77 -9.38 -17.44
C GLY A 1042 -15.85 -10.03 -16.06
N SER A 1043 -14.73 -10.17 -15.35
CA SER A 1043 -14.68 -10.13 -13.88
C SER A 1043 -13.22 -10.10 -13.38
N ASP A 1044 -12.90 -9.16 -12.49
CA ASP A 1044 -11.65 -9.18 -11.73
C ASP A 1044 -11.85 -10.09 -10.51
N THR A 1045 -11.24 -11.29 -10.52
CA THR A 1045 -11.19 -12.20 -9.35
C THR A 1045 -9.81 -12.85 -9.22
N GLU A 1046 -9.46 -13.23 -8.00
CA GLU A 1046 -8.08 -13.43 -7.54
C GLU A 1046 -7.40 -14.69 -8.09
N GLY A 1047 -6.11 -14.58 -8.42
CA GLY A 1047 -5.32 -15.64 -9.03
C GLY A 1047 -4.27 -16.26 -8.11
N GLU A 1048 -4.58 -17.39 -7.48
CA GLU A 1048 -3.59 -18.26 -6.83
C GLU A 1048 -3.88 -19.75 -7.10
N ASN A 1049 -3.02 -20.40 -7.90
CA ASN A 1049 -2.53 -21.79 -7.76
C ASN A 1049 -1.89 -22.30 -9.06
N ILE A 1050 -0.57 -22.52 -9.07
CA ILE A 1050 0.08 -23.55 -9.91
C ILE A 1050 1.09 -24.31 -9.02
N ILE A 1051 1.15 -25.63 -9.22
CA ILE A 1051 1.79 -26.58 -8.29
C ILE A 1051 3.27 -26.84 -8.62
N LYS A 1052 4.07 -27.06 -7.58
CA LYS A 1052 5.49 -27.45 -7.65
C LYS A 1052 5.68 -28.75 -8.45
N LEU A 1053 6.39 -28.69 -9.57
CA LEU A 1053 6.86 -29.86 -10.32
C LEU A 1053 8.31 -30.20 -9.95
N LYS A 1054 8.51 -31.19 -9.05
CA LYS A 1054 9.81 -31.86 -8.86
C LYS A 1054 9.66 -33.36 -9.09
N LYS A 1055 10.58 -33.92 -9.90
CA LYS A 1055 10.64 -35.34 -10.25
C LYS A 1055 11.14 -36.16 -9.05
N THR A 1056 10.51 -37.30 -8.78
CA THR A 1056 11.14 -38.43 -8.07
C THR A 1056 10.77 -39.73 -8.78
N LEU A 1057 11.78 -40.53 -9.15
CA LEU A 1057 11.62 -41.86 -9.75
C LEU A 1057 11.83 -42.94 -8.68
N LYS A 1058 10.97 -43.98 -8.63
CA LYS A 1058 11.42 -45.40 -8.64
C LYS A 1058 10.29 -46.46 -8.55
N LYS A 1059 10.51 -47.52 -9.34
CA LYS A 1059 10.12 -48.95 -9.20
C LYS A 1059 8.66 -49.40 -9.44
N LYS A 1060 8.54 -50.46 -10.26
CA LYS A 1060 7.39 -51.36 -10.46
C LYS A 1060 7.47 -52.60 -9.56
N LYS A 1061 6.31 -53.17 -9.21
CA LYS A 1061 5.92 -54.60 -9.09
C LYS A 1061 4.38 -54.57 -8.88
N ILE A 1062 3.47 -55.20 -9.64
CA ILE A 1062 3.30 -56.60 -10.13
C ILE A 1062 3.31 -57.58 -8.95
N ILE A 1063 2.37 -58.54 -8.74
CA ILE A 1063 1.19 -59.05 -9.49
C ILE A 1063 -0.08 -58.70 -8.63
N GLU A 1064 -1.38 -59.09 -8.72
CA GLU A 1064 -2.36 -59.93 -9.49
C GLU A 1064 -3.58 -59.03 -9.88
N VAL A 1065 -4.63 -59.34 -10.67
CA VAL A 1065 -5.30 -60.51 -11.30
C VAL A 1065 -6.32 -61.31 -10.45
N TYR A 1066 -7.63 -61.05 -10.60
CA TYR A 1066 -8.60 -62.02 -11.18
C TYR A 1066 -10.03 -61.44 -11.41
N ASP A 1067 -10.48 -61.59 -12.66
CA ASP A 1067 -11.80 -61.65 -13.32
C ASP A 1067 -13.10 -60.97 -12.80
N GLU A 1068 -13.73 -60.32 -13.78
CA GLU A 1068 -15.16 -60.04 -14.03
C GLU A 1068 -16.08 -61.30 -13.89
N PRO A 1069 -17.45 -61.23 -13.85
CA PRO A 1069 -18.23 -60.58 -14.92
C PRO A 1069 -19.67 -60.03 -14.66
N ILE A 1070 -19.94 -58.84 -15.23
CA ILE A 1070 -21.02 -58.58 -16.23
C ILE A 1070 -22.54 -58.52 -15.83
N GLU A 1071 -23.25 -57.64 -16.58
CA GLU A 1071 -24.72 -57.51 -16.83
C GLU A 1071 -25.68 -56.92 -15.73
N VAL A 1072 -26.80 -56.20 -16.04
CA VAL A 1072 -27.14 -55.22 -17.13
C VAL A 1072 -28.56 -54.61 -17.01
N LYS A 1073 -28.75 -53.35 -17.50
CA LYS A 1073 -30.06 -52.69 -17.84
C LYS A 1073 -31.09 -52.52 -16.68
N SER A 1074 -32.13 -51.67 -16.75
CA SER A 1074 -32.32 -50.39 -17.48
C SER A 1074 -33.58 -49.61 -17.04
N LYS A 1075 -33.62 -48.31 -17.35
CA LYS A 1075 -34.80 -47.47 -17.68
C LYS A 1075 -35.89 -47.14 -16.62
N LYS A 1076 -35.98 -45.82 -16.35
CA LYS A 1076 -37.19 -44.94 -16.36
C LYS A 1076 -38.26 -45.04 -15.25
N THR A 1077 -38.40 -43.89 -14.56
CA THR A 1077 -39.60 -43.10 -14.17
C THR A 1077 -41.01 -43.67 -14.45
N PRO A 1078 -41.97 -43.48 -13.51
CA PRO A 1078 -43.02 -42.46 -13.77
C PRO A 1078 -43.60 -41.68 -12.54
N ILE A 1079 -43.72 -40.35 -12.72
CA ILE A 1079 -44.93 -39.49 -12.62
C ILE A 1079 -46.12 -39.87 -11.68
N ASN A 1080 -46.41 -38.96 -10.72
CA ASN A 1080 -47.71 -38.46 -10.17
C ASN A 1080 -48.76 -39.37 -9.43
N LYS A 1081 -49.14 -38.94 -8.19
CA LYS A 1081 -50.37 -38.17 -7.80
C LYS A 1081 -51.24 -38.68 -6.60
N VAL A 1082 -51.46 -37.77 -5.61
CA VAL A 1082 -52.58 -37.55 -4.63
C VAL A 1082 -53.15 -38.71 -3.79
N LEU A 1083 -53.41 -38.50 -2.46
CA LEU A 1083 -54.76 -38.46 -1.83
C LEU A 1083 -54.82 -38.45 -0.27
N LYS A 1084 -55.89 -37.81 0.27
CA LYS A 1084 -56.61 -38.03 1.56
C LYS A 1084 -55.96 -37.61 2.92
N GLU A 1085 -56.71 -37.21 3.98
CA GLU A 1085 -58.03 -36.52 4.15
C GLU A 1085 -58.27 -36.17 5.65
N ASP A 1086 -59.22 -35.25 5.96
CA ASP A 1086 -60.10 -35.16 7.16
C ASP A 1086 -59.52 -34.89 8.60
N ILE A 1087 -60.23 -34.29 9.59
CA ILE A 1087 -61.53 -33.53 9.67
C ILE A 1087 -61.58 -32.61 10.93
N SER A 1088 -62.57 -31.68 10.96
CA SER A 1088 -63.18 -30.92 12.10
C SER A 1088 -62.87 -29.40 12.13
N THR A 1089 -63.78 -28.42 11.94
CA THR A 1089 -65.21 -28.13 12.33
C THR A 1089 -65.35 -27.50 13.73
N ASP A 1090 -65.89 -26.29 13.96
CA ASP A 1090 -66.46 -25.21 13.08
C ASP A 1090 -66.03 -23.80 13.63
N ASP A 1091 -66.67 -22.61 13.56
CA ASP A 1091 -68.03 -22.16 13.16
C ASP A 1091 -68.15 -20.61 12.94
N ILE A 1092 -69.35 -20.12 12.56
CA ILE A 1092 -70.05 -18.82 12.81
C ILE A 1092 -69.24 -17.62 13.38
N SER A 1093 -69.35 -16.34 12.96
CA SER A 1093 -70.10 -15.56 11.90
C SER A 1093 -69.71 -14.04 12.05
N THR A 1094 -70.12 -12.99 11.29
CA THR A 1094 -70.90 -12.74 10.05
C THR A 1094 -70.55 -11.34 9.45
N ASP A 1095 -71.06 -11.05 8.24
CA ASP A 1095 -71.54 -9.76 7.69
C ASP A 1095 -70.68 -8.48 7.49
N LYS A 1096 -71.08 -7.76 6.42
CA LYS A 1096 -70.70 -6.40 5.96
C LYS A 1096 -71.93 -5.46 6.23
N PRO A 1097 -72.19 -4.24 5.66
CA PRO A 1097 -71.46 -3.49 4.61
C PRO A 1097 -71.48 -1.91 4.59
N ILE A 1098 -70.47 -1.31 3.93
CA ILE A 1098 -70.57 -0.21 2.91
C ILE A 1098 -70.94 1.28 3.28
N LYS A 1099 -70.19 2.22 2.63
CA LYS A 1099 -70.54 3.58 2.05
C LYS A 1099 -70.07 4.93 2.68
N LYS A 1100 -69.56 5.77 1.74
CA LYS A 1100 -69.69 7.24 1.53
C LYS A 1100 -68.63 8.26 2.02
N THR A 1101 -68.11 9.02 1.04
CA THR A 1101 -67.47 10.36 1.06
C THR A 1101 -68.49 11.51 1.26
N PRO A 1102 -68.07 12.72 1.72
CA PRO A 1102 -67.62 13.87 0.87
C PRO A 1102 -66.27 14.50 1.35
N ILE A 1103 -65.50 15.42 0.73
CA ILE A 1103 -65.55 16.42 -0.38
C ILE A 1103 -65.45 17.91 0.08
N ASN A 1104 -64.40 18.62 -0.41
CA ASN A 1104 -64.16 20.08 -0.62
C ASN A 1104 -64.12 21.15 0.50
N LYS A 1105 -62.94 21.81 0.68
CA LYS A 1105 -62.57 23.23 0.39
C LYS A 1105 -61.19 23.55 1.03
N VAL A 1106 -60.18 24.23 0.47
CA VAL A 1106 -59.99 25.36 -0.49
C VAL A 1106 -59.99 26.76 0.17
N LEU A 1107 -58.97 27.58 -0.18
CA LEU A 1107 -58.59 28.95 0.26
C LEU A 1107 -57.69 29.05 1.53
N LYS A 1108 -56.83 30.09 1.72
CA LYS A 1108 -55.92 30.86 0.82
C LYS A 1108 -55.05 31.84 1.67
N GLU A 1109 -54.03 32.45 1.05
CA GLU A 1109 -53.43 33.78 1.35
C GLU A 1109 -52.62 34.01 2.66
N ASP A 1110 -51.28 34.01 2.49
CA ASP A 1110 -50.37 35.17 2.54
C ASP A 1110 -49.97 35.93 3.84
N ILE A 1111 -48.79 36.60 3.73
CA ILE A 1111 -48.23 37.74 4.49
C ILE A 1111 -47.37 37.44 5.75
N SER A 1112 -46.06 37.49 5.52
CA SER A 1112 -44.92 37.95 6.35
C SER A 1112 -45.00 37.96 7.90
N THR A 1113 -43.95 37.43 8.53
CA THR A 1113 -42.82 38.29 8.98
C THR A 1113 -41.50 37.51 8.97
#